data_AF-A0ABC8SWF9-F1
#
_entry.id   AF-A0ABC8SWF9-F1
#
_cell.length_a   1.000
_cell.length_b   1.000
_cell.length_c   1.000
_cell.angle_alpha   90.00
_cell.angle_beta   90.00
_cell.angle_gamma   90.00
#
_symmetry.space_group_name_H-M   'P 1'
#
loop_
_entity.id
_entity.type
_entity.pdbx_description
1 polymer ?
#
loop_
_entity_poly.entity_id
_entity_poly.type
_entity_poly.pdbx_seq_one_letter_code
_entity_poly.pdbx_strand_id
1 'polypeptide(L)'
;MQVFSKILRTLWNLWELRALVLLSLSLQIILIIFSNRRKYSKGNLIRAIIWLAYLSADWVATVSLGVLSNGQGDNSQDDQSYVIMAFWAPFLLLHLGGPDTITAYALEDNELWLRHLLGLIVQVGVAFYVFVRSLKPSQLNFAAIPIFVAGCIKYGERTWVLWSASSQNFRESLLPRPDPGPNYAKFMEEYILKKSEGFVLSWDATQVSHDEANNSAATRERLSDVVILNAAYDFFLIFRRLFADLILSFQDLEKSLLFFRDIYWEDAFKVIEVELGFMYDVLYTKAPTIYSLWGVARRFTCILSTTTALLAFCIIDWHKYLLVDAIVTFFLLVGAIGLEIYAILLLLSSDWTSRWLSNHWSGKPNNWLRFITSKKKWSNSMAQYNLSCSCLKSEPTICCKILKLACIHRTIETYLSGNSEDVPQYLKESIFKQLAGRSRRAPQFGVRKELCALRADQVLQQENCKHELGWSFDFEFDHSILLWHLATDLCYFCDIESDGKDPRISSKLLSDYMMYILVKRPYMLPNGIGQIRFQDTCAEAMEFFQENKITIFNEDACQKLLKVEIIIPPSEIKGDRSKSVLFDACKLAKCLRSMEREKQWGKQQKWEIINQVWVEILSYAANQCRWNHHAQQLRRGGELLTHVWLLMAHLGISEHYQISQGHARTKLVVL
;
A
#
# COMPACT_ATOMS: atom_id res chain seq x y z
N MET A 1 32.59 -13.26 -38.45
CA MET A 1 33.42 -12.60 -37.41
C MET A 1 33.30 -13.42 -36.14
N GLN A 2 34.37 -14.09 -35.69
CA GLN A 2 34.36 -14.89 -34.46
C GLN A 2 34.69 -13.97 -33.27
N VAL A 3 33.67 -13.63 -32.47
CA VAL A 3 33.76 -12.60 -31.42
C VAL A 3 34.45 -13.11 -30.14
N PHE A 4 34.54 -14.42 -29.92
CA PHE A 4 35.12 -15.01 -28.70
C PHE A 4 36.20 -16.06 -28.98
N SER A 5 37.21 -16.15 -28.11
CA SER A 5 38.27 -17.16 -28.19
C SER A 5 37.73 -18.58 -27.93
N LYS A 6 38.39 -19.62 -28.46
CA LYS A 6 37.98 -21.03 -28.25
C LYS A 6 37.83 -21.39 -26.76
N ILE A 7 38.72 -20.88 -25.91
CA ILE A 7 38.73 -21.10 -24.46
C ILE A 7 37.51 -20.45 -23.79
N LEU A 8 37.16 -19.22 -24.21
CA LEU A 8 35.97 -18.53 -23.70
C LEU A 8 34.68 -19.27 -24.09
N ARG A 9 34.62 -19.83 -25.30
CA ARG A 9 33.46 -20.60 -25.75
C ARG A 9 33.30 -21.94 -25.01
N THR A 10 34.40 -22.65 -24.75
CA THR A 10 34.34 -23.89 -23.96
C THR A 10 33.96 -23.63 -22.51
N LEU A 11 34.48 -22.55 -21.91
CA LEU A 11 34.09 -22.14 -20.56
C LEU A 11 32.63 -21.67 -20.50
N TRP A 12 32.17 -20.90 -21.49
CA TRP A 12 30.78 -20.46 -21.58
C TRP A 12 29.83 -21.64 -21.67
N ASN A 13 30.05 -22.54 -22.63
CA ASN A 13 29.20 -23.73 -22.81
C ASN A 13 29.16 -24.61 -21.55
N LEU A 14 30.25 -24.66 -20.78
CA LEU A 14 30.30 -25.39 -19.52
C LEU A 14 29.49 -24.66 -18.43
N TRP A 15 29.69 -23.37 -18.22
CA TRP A 15 29.13 -22.67 -17.06
C TRP A 15 27.78 -22.01 -17.29
N GLU A 16 27.36 -21.80 -18.53
CA GLU A 16 26.14 -21.05 -18.86
C GLU A 16 24.92 -21.54 -18.06
N LEU A 17 24.54 -22.80 -18.24
CA LEU A 17 23.36 -23.34 -17.56
C LEU A 17 23.56 -23.43 -16.04
N ARG A 18 24.74 -23.88 -15.58
CA ARG A 18 25.07 -24.04 -14.16
C ARG A 18 24.97 -22.70 -13.41
N ALA A 19 25.52 -21.64 -13.99
CA ALA A 19 25.48 -20.29 -13.44
C ALA A 19 24.05 -19.73 -13.44
N LEU A 20 23.28 -19.93 -14.51
CA LEU A 20 21.90 -19.46 -14.60
C LEU A 20 20.99 -20.13 -13.56
N VAL A 21 21.14 -21.43 -13.34
CA VAL A 21 20.35 -22.20 -12.36
C VAL A 21 20.69 -21.78 -10.92
N LEU A 22 21.98 -21.59 -10.59
CA LEU A 22 22.41 -21.07 -9.28
C LEU A 22 22.00 -19.62 -9.08
N LEU A 23 22.03 -18.80 -10.13
CA LEU A 23 21.52 -17.43 -10.09
C LEU A 23 20.01 -17.42 -9.82
N SER A 24 19.27 -18.32 -10.48
CA SER A 24 17.84 -18.48 -10.24
C SER A 24 17.54 -18.78 -8.77
N LEU A 25 18.25 -19.72 -8.14
CA LEU A 25 18.09 -20.03 -6.71
C LEU A 25 18.44 -18.81 -5.84
N SER A 26 19.55 -18.14 -6.15
CA SER A 26 20.01 -16.97 -5.41
C SER A 26 18.99 -15.82 -5.44
N LEU A 27 18.35 -15.59 -6.59
CA LEU A 27 17.27 -14.62 -6.74
C LEU A 27 16.06 -14.98 -5.85
N GLN A 28 15.68 -16.25 -5.78
CA GLN A 28 14.60 -16.70 -4.88
C GLN A 28 14.93 -16.48 -3.40
N ILE A 29 16.18 -16.74 -2.99
CA ILE A 29 16.67 -16.48 -1.63
C ILE A 29 16.61 -14.98 -1.29
N ILE A 30 17.05 -14.11 -2.21
CA ILE A 30 16.94 -12.65 -2.04
C ILE A 30 15.47 -12.24 -1.89
N LEU A 31 14.60 -12.73 -2.77
CA LEU A 31 13.18 -12.38 -2.74
C LEU A 31 12.50 -12.84 -1.45
N ILE A 32 12.74 -14.05 -0.97
CA ILE A 32 12.06 -14.53 0.25
C ILE A 32 12.49 -13.74 1.50
N ILE A 33 13.77 -13.40 1.62
CA ILE A 33 14.32 -12.68 2.79
C ILE A 33 13.92 -11.21 2.79
N PHE A 34 14.03 -10.51 1.65
CA PHE A 34 13.88 -9.06 1.61
C PHE A 34 12.45 -8.60 1.31
N SER A 35 11.61 -9.38 0.63
CA SER A 35 10.30 -8.90 0.16
C SER A 35 9.31 -8.58 1.28
N ASN A 36 9.38 -9.27 2.42
CA ASN A 36 8.53 -8.94 3.58
C ASN A 36 8.86 -7.55 4.16
N ARG A 37 10.12 -7.08 3.99
CA ARG A 37 10.55 -5.76 4.48
C ARG A 37 9.86 -4.60 3.74
N ARG A 38 9.28 -4.82 2.56
CA ARG A 38 8.55 -3.79 1.79
C ARG A 38 7.38 -3.18 2.55
N LYS A 39 6.75 -3.96 3.43
CA LYS A 39 5.61 -3.53 4.24
C LYS A 39 5.99 -2.41 5.21
N TYR A 40 7.22 -2.42 5.75
CA TYR A 40 7.66 -1.50 6.81
C TYR A 40 8.95 -0.73 6.51
N SER A 41 9.58 -0.92 5.35
CA SER A 41 10.81 -0.23 4.97
C SER A 41 10.57 0.79 3.87
N LYS A 42 11.10 2.00 4.08
CA LYS A 42 11.22 3.05 3.05
C LYS A 42 12.57 3.06 2.33
N GLY A 43 13.47 2.13 2.66
CA GLY A 43 14.82 2.11 2.11
C GLY A 43 14.83 1.89 0.59
N ASN A 44 15.34 2.88 -0.16
CA ASN A 44 15.37 2.82 -1.62
C ASN A 44 16.30 1.72 -2.14
N LEU A 45 17.39 1.42 -1.42
CA LEU A 45 18.30 0.32 -1.76
C LEU A 45 17.59 -1.04 -1.70
N ILE A 46 16.87 -1.32 -0.61
CA ILE A 46 16.11 -2.57 -0.44
C ILE A 46 15.08 -2.70 -1.57
N ARG A 47 14.39 -1.61 -1.90
CA ARG A 47 13.41 -1.59 -3.00
C ARG A 47 14.07 -1.87 -4.35
N ALA A 48 15.23 -1.26 -4.64
CA ALA A 48 15.97 -1.49 -5.88
C ALA A 48 16.45 -2.94 -6.01
N ILE A 49 16.97 -3.53 -4.92
CA ILE A 49 17.39 -4.93 -4.88
C ILE A 49 16.21 -5.86 -5.16
N ILE A 50 15.09 -5.67 -4.48
CA ILE A 50 13.89 -6.51 -4.68
C ILE A 50 13.33 -6.34 -6.09
N TRP A 51 13.29 -5.11 -6.60
CA TRP A 51 12.83 -4.84 -7.97
C TRP A 51 13.67 -5.57 -9.01
N LEU A 52 15.00 -5.45 -8.90
CA LEU A 52 15.93 -6.12 -9.80
C LEU A 52 15.80 -7.64 -9.70
N ALA A 53 15.72 -8.17 -8.47
CA ALA A 53 15.59 -9.60 -8.25
C ALA A 53 14.27 -10.16 -8.80
N TYR A 54 13.16 -9.43 -8.59
CA TYR A 54 11.83 -9.83 -9.06
C TYR A 54 11.75 -9.87 -10.58
N LEU A 55 12.25 -8.82 -11.24
CA LEU A 55 12.30 -8.78 -12.71
C LEU A 55 13.23 -9.85 -13.29
N SER A 56 14.36 -10.12 -12.63
CA SER A 56 15.34 -11.09 -13.15
C SER A 56 14.90 -12.53 -12.96
N ALA A 57 14.14 -12.85 -11.91
CA ALA A 57 13.80 -14.22 -11.53
C ALA A 57 13.10 -15.02 -12.65
N ASP A 58 12.04 -14.45 -13.25
CA ASP A 58 11.27 -15.14 -14.29
C ASP A 58 12.08 -15.25 -15.59
N TRP A 59 12.85 -14.21 -15.94
CA TRP A 59 13.71 -14.20 -17.12
C TRP A 59 14.81 -15.26 -17.03
N VAL A 60 15.54 -15.31 -15.92
CA VAL A 60 16.64 -16.27 -15.72
C VAL A 60 16.11 -17.71 -15.80
N ALA A 61 14.96 -18.00 -15.19
CA ALA A 61 14.38 -19.33 -15.25
C ALA A 61 13.92 -19.71 -16.66
N THR A 62 13.30 -18.78 -17.39
CA THR A 62 12.86 -18.99 -18.79
C THR A 62 14.04 -19.25 -19.73
N VAL A 63 15.09 -18.44 -19.63
CA VAL A 63 16.31 -18.60 -20.45
C VAL A 63 16.98 -19.93 -20.14
N SER A 64 17.06 -20.31 -18.85
CA SER A 64 17.60 -21.61 -18.43
C SER A 64 16.84 -22.78 -19.06
N LEU A 65 15.50 -22.74 -19.06
CA LEU A 65 14.66 -23.75 -19.72
C LEU A 65 14.89 -23.78 -21.24
N GLY A 66 15.06 -22.62 -21.87
CA GLY A 66 15.37 -22.52 -23.30
C GLY A 66 16.73 -23.16 -23.67
N VAL A 67 17.78 -22.89 -22.87
CA VAL A 67 19.09 -23.50 -23.04
C VAL A 67 19.02 -25.03 -22.86
N LEU A 68 18.29 -25.50 -21.84
CA LEU A 68 18.06 -26.92 -21.59
C LEU A 68 17.36 -27.64 -22.76
N SER A 69 16.40 -26.97 -23.41
CA SER A 69 15.68 -27.52 -24.56
C SER A 69 16.57 -27.76 -25.79
N ASN A 70 17.65 -26.98 -25.93
CA ASN A 70 18.56 -27.05 -27.08
C ASN A 70 19.77 -27.98 -26.86
N GLY A 71 19.95 -28.52 -25.64
CA GLY A 71 21.19 -29.16 -25.17
C GLY A 71 21.53 -30.55 -25.72
N GLN A 72 21.00 -30.99 -26.87
CA GLN A 72 21.37 -32.29 -27.45
C GLN A 72 21.65 -32.20 -28.95
N GLY A 73 22.94 -32.27 -29.30
CA GLY A 73 23.44 -32.51 -30.65
C GLY A 73 24.33 -33.76 -30.67
N ASP A 74 23.79 -34.85 -31.21
CA ASP A 74 24.45 -36.02 -31.83
C ASP A 74 25.54 -36.86 -31.14
N ASN A 75 25.96 -36.65 -29.88
CA ASN A 75 26.98 -37.49 -29.23
C ASN A 75 26.50 -38.32 -28.01
N SER A 76 26.79 -39.62 -28.02
CA SER A 76 26.35 -40.63 -27.04
C SER A 76 27.05 -40.59 -25.67
N GLN A 77 28.17 -39.85 -25.52
CA GLN A 77 28.81 -39.59 -24.21
C GLN A 77 28.13 -38.46 -23.41
N ASP A 78 27.29 -37.62 -24.05
CA ASP A 78 26.60 -36.48 -23.44
C ASP A 78 25.30 -36.88 -22.71
N ASP A 79 24.87 -38.14 -22.84
CA ASP A 79 23.59 -38.63 -22.34
C ASP A 79 23.43 -38.53 -20.81
N GLN A 80 24.47 -38.83 -20.03
CA GLN A 80 24.38 -38.79 -18.55
C GLN A 80 24.45 -37.36 -17.99
N SER A 81 25.24 -36.49 -18.63
CA SER A 81 25.31 -35.07 -18.26
C SER A 81 23.99 -34.36 -18.62
N TYR A 82 23.37 -34.71 -19.75
CA TYR A 82 22.05 -34.22 -20.10
C TYR A 82 20.95 -34.67 -19.12
N VAL A 83 20.98 -35.93 -18.65
CA VAL A 83 19.99 -36.44 -17.68
C VAL A 83 20.01 -35.66 -16.36
N ILE A 84 21.19 -35.34 -15.81
CA ILE A 84 21.29 -34.53 -14.58
C ILE A 84 20.93 -33.06 -14.81
N MET A 85 21.23 -32.51 -15.98
CA MET A 85 20.80 -31.15 -16.33
C MET A 85 19.28 -31.06 -16.53
N ALA A 86 18.66 -32.06 -17.16
CA ALA A 86 17.21 -32.14 -17.34
C ALA A 86 16.47 -32.22 -15.99
N PHE A 87 17.09 -32.81 -14.95
CA PHE A 87 16.58 -32.79 -13.58
C PHE A 87 16.44 -31.38 -13.00
N TRP A 88 17.13 -30.37 -13.55
CA TRP A 88 16.98 -28.97 -13.12
C TRP A 88 15.72 -28.29 -13.67
N ALA A 89 15.12 -28.79 -14.76
CA ALA A 89 13.90 -28.20 -15.33
C ALA A 89 12.72 -28.13 -14.33
N PRO A 90 12.41 -29.20 -13.57
CA PRO A 90 11.45 -29.13 -12.46
C PRO A 90 11.74 -28.05 -11.41
N PHE A 91 13.00 -27.82 -11.05
CA PHE A 91 13.38 -26.76 -10.09
C PHE A 91 13.18 -25.37 -10.68
N LEU A 92 13.45 -25.20 -11.98
CA LEU A 92 13.16 -23.94 -12.66
C LEU A 92 11.66 -23.63 -12.65
N LEU A 93 10.78 -24.64 -12.83
CA LEU A 93 9.34 -24.47 -12.62
C LEU A 93 9.00 -24.09 -11.17
N LEU A 94 9.64 -24.72 -10.19
CA LEU A 94 9.47 -24.36 -8.77
C LEU A 94 9.87 -22.90 -8.50
N HIS A 95 10.96 -22.42 -9.12
CA HIS A 95 11.43 -21.04 -9.03
C HIS A 95 10.50 -20.06 -9.74
N LEU A 96 9.94 -20.42 -10.89
CA LEU A 96 8.91 -19.63 -11.60
C LEU A 96 7.63 -19.48 -10.77
N GLY A 97 7.35 -20.47 -9.92
CA GLY A 97 6.32 -20.35 -8.89
C GLY A 97 6.57 -19.22 -7.90
N GLY A 98 7.80 -18.75 -7.71
CA GLY A 98 8.16 -17.64 -6.84
C GLY A 98 7.98 -17.92 -5.34
N PRO A 99 8.54 -17.07 -4.46
CA PRO A 99 8.37 -17.20 -3.03
C PRO A 99 7.02 -16.60 -2.60
N ASP A 100 6.66 -16.84 -1.35
CA ASP A 100 5.30 -16.55 -0.86
C ASP A 100 5.13 -15.13 -0.38
N THR A 101 6.25 -14.50 -0.04
CA THR A 101 6.36 -13.13 0.44
C THR A 101 6.15 -12.09 -0.66
N ILE A 102 6.13 -12.52 -1.93
CA ILE A 102 5.90 -11.65 -3.09
C ILE A 102 5.30 -12.42 -4.25
N THR A 103 4.07 -12.06 -4.64
CA THR A 103 3.44 -12.48 -5.89
C THR A 103 3.55 -11.38 -6.94
N ALA A 104 3.20 -10.18 -6.51
CA ALA A 104 3.23 -8.97 -7.31
C ALA A 104 4.25 -7.97 -6.75
N TYR A 105 5.03 -7.37 -7.64
CA TYR A 105 5.86 -6.24 -7.26
C TYR A 105 5.01 -4.96 -7.17
N ALA A 106 4.07 -4.77 -8.09
CA ALA A 106 3.13 -3.66 -8.16
C ALA A 106 1.70 -4.16 -8.52
N LEU A 107 0.66 -3.33 -8.32
CA LEU A 107 -0.72 -3.75 -8.62
C LEU A 107 -0.91 -4.08 -10.10
N GLU A 108 -0.15 -3.40 -10.97
CA GLU A 108 -0.17 -3.62 -12.40
C GLU A 108 0.24 -5.06 -12.78
N ASP A 109 1.05 -5.73 -11.94
CA ASP A 109 1.42 -7.12 -12.17
C ASP A 109 0.22 -8.07 -11.98
N ASN A 110 -0.73 -7.73 -11.10
CA ASN A 110 -1.97 -8.50 -10.91
C ASN A 110 -2.86 -8.42 -12.16
N GLU A 111 -2.95 -7.23 -12.78
CA GLU A 111 -3.72 -7.05 -14.02
C GLU A 111 -3.15 -7.83 -15.20
N LEU A 112 -1.84 -8.11 -15.17
CA LEU A 112 -1.13 -8.85 -16.22
C LEU A 112 -1.16 -10.38 -16.04
N TRP A 113 -2.06 -10.91 -15.19
CA TRP A 113 -2.15 -12.34 -14.90
C TRP A 113 -2.28 -13.24 -16.14
N LEU A 114 -2.93 -12.78 -17.23
CA LEU A 114 -3.02 -13.53 -18.49
C LEU A 114 -1.64 -13.78 -19.13
N ARG A 115 -0.70 -12.83 -18.99
CA ARG A 115 0.69 -13.02 -19.46
C ARG A 115 1.39 -14.12 -18.65
N HIS A 116 1.16 -14.12 -17.34
CA HIS A 116 1.68 -15.17 -16.47
C HIS A 116 1.05 -16.54 -16.76
N LEU A 117 -0.24 -16.59 -17.11
CA LEU A 117 -0.91 -17.83 -17.54
C LEU A 117 -0.32 -18.39 -18.84
N LEU A 118 -0.10 -17.54 -19.84
CA LEU A 118 0.57 -17.95 -21.07
C LEU A 118 2.00 -18.46 -20.78
N GLY A 119 2.74 -17.74 -19.94
CA GLY A 119 4.07 -18.14 -19.47
C GLY A 119 4.05 -19.52 -18.81
N LEU A 120 3.08 -19.77 -17.91
CA LEU A 120 2.86 -21.06 -17.27
C LEU A 120 2.67 -22.17 -18.30
N ILE A 121 1.77 -22.00 -19.27
CA ILE A 121 1.48 -23.01 -20.29
C ILE A 121 2.75 -23.33 -21.11
N VAL A 122 3.45 -22.29 -21.59
CA VAL A 122 4.63 -22.46 -22.44
C VAL A 122 5.78 -23.08 -21.64
N GLN A 123 6.10 -22.57 -20.45
CA GLN A 123 7.24 -23.03 -19.66
C GLN A 123 7.03 -24.44 -19.09
N VAL A 124 5.80 -24.78 -18.68
CA VAL A 124 5.45 -26.17 -18.32
C VAL A 124 5.59 -27.09 -19.53
N GLY A 125 5.15 -26.64 -20.72
CA GLY A 125 5.33 -27.38 -21.98
C GLY A 125 6.81 -27.63 -22.32
N VAL A 126 7.67 -26.61 -22.21
CA VAL A 126 9.12 -26.73 -22.44
C VAL A 126 9.77 -27.64 -21.41
N ALA A 127 9.45 -27.48 -20.13
CA ALA A 127 9.97 -28.34 -19.07
C ALA A 127 9.51 -29.80 -19.24
N PHE A 128 8.26 -30.02 -19.65
CA PHE A 128 7.74 -31.34 -19.99
C PHE A 128 8.48 -31.94 -21.19
N TYR A 129 8.75 -31.16 -22.23
CA TYR A 129 9.53 -31.60 -23.37
C TYR A 129 10.97 -32.02 -23.00
N VAL A 130 11.67 -31.21 -22.19
CA VAL A 130 12.99 -31.54 -21.64
C VAL A 130 12.92 -32.82 -20.82
N PHE A 131 11.89 -32.96 -19.99
CA PHE A 131 11.68 -34.14 -19.16
C PHE A 131 11.43 -35.39 -20.01
N VAL A 132 10.57 -35.32 -21.04
CA VAL A 132 10.32 -36.45 -21.95
C VAL A 132 11.56 -36.85 -22.72
N ARG A 133 12.37 -35.88 -23.16
CA ARG A 133 13.66 -36.17 -23.81
C ARG A 133 14.66 -36.86 -22.89
N SER A 134 14.61 -36.58 -21.58
CA SER A 134 15.49 -37.21 -20.60
C SER A 134 15.01 -38.60 -20.13
N LEU A 135 13.79 -39.05 -20.51
CA LEU A 135 13.19 -40.35 -20.12
C LEU A 135 13.94 -41.56 -20.70
N LYS A 136 15.14 -41.80 -20.19
CA LYS A 136 15.73 -43.14 -20.07
C LYS A 136 15.38 -43.68 -18.68
N PRO A 137 15.25 -45.00 -18.48
CA PRO A 137 14.95 -45.58 -17.17
C PRO A 137 16.14 -45.37 -16.21
N SER A 138 16.21 -44.18 -15.62
CA SER A 138 17.19 -43.80 -14.60
C SER A 138 16.44 -43.49 -13.30
N GLN A 139 17.04 -43.82 -12.16
CA GLN A 139 16.47 -43.56 -10.84
C GLN A 139 16.25 -42.05 -10.60
N LEU A 140 17.05 -41.18 -11.25
CA LEU A 140 16.96 -39.73 -11.16
C LEU A 140 15.67 -39.17 -11.78
N ASN A 141 15.20 -39.76 -12.89
CA ASN A 141 13.98 -39.31 -13.55
C ASN A 141 12.72 -39.58 -12.70
N PHE A 142 12.71 -40.66 -11.91
CA PHE A 142 11.62 -40.91 -10.96
C PHE A 142 11.59 -39.87 -9.83
N ALA A 143 12.76 -39.42 -9.35
CA ALA A 143 12.86 -38.35 -8.36
C ALA A 143 12.42 -36.98 -8.89
N ALA A 144 12.51 -36.75 -10.20
CA ALA A 144 12.10 -35.51 -10.85
C ALA A 144 10.57 -35.35 -10.94
N ILE A 145 9.80 -36.44 -11.05
CA ILE A 145 8.34 -36.41 -11.25
C ILE A 145 7.63 -35.66 -10.10
N PRO A 146 7.87 -35.98 -8.82
CA PRO A 146 7.26 -35.23 -7.72
C PRO A 146 7.58 -33.73 -7.78
N ILE A 147 8.84 -33.38 -8.07
CA ILE A 147 9.28 -31.97 -8.13
C ILE A 147 8.60 -31.25 -9.29
N PHE A 148 8.44 -31.93 -10.43
CA PHE A 148 7.76 -31.37 -11.60
C PHE A 148 6.29 -31.04 -11.28
N VAL A 149 5.59 -31.97 -10.63
CA VAL A 149 4.20 -31.77 -10.17
C VAL A 149 4.14 -30.62 -9.16
N ALA A 150 5.03 -30.59 -8.17
CA ALA A 150 5.09 -29.50 -7.19
C ALA A 150 5.38 -28.15 -7.85
N GLY A 151 6.28 -28.10 -8.84
CA GLY A 151 6.58 -26.92 -9.64
C GLY A 151 5.36 -26.40 -10.42
N CYS A 152 4.63 -27.29 -11.08
CA CYS A 152 3.38 -26.95 -11.78
C CYS A 152 2.34 -26.37 -10.82
N ILE A 153 2.15 -27.00 -9.66
CA ILE A 153 1.20 -26.53 -8.63
C ILE A 153 1.60 -25.14 -8.12
N LYS A 154 2.89 -24.93 -7.79
CA LYS A 154 3.39 -23.67 -7.23
C LYS A 154 3.30 -22.52 -8.24
N TYR A 155 3.52 -22.80 -9.52
CA TYR A 155 3.39 -21.81 -10.58
C TYR A 155 1.92 -21.53 -10.96
N GLY A 156 1.08 -22.56 -10.98
CA GLY A 156 -0.37 -22.40 -11.05
C GLY A 156 -0.92 -21.56 -9.90
N GLU A 157 -0.44 -21.78 -8.67
CA GLU A 157 -0.80 -20.97 -7.51
C GLU A 157 -0.48 -19.50 -7.70
N ARG A 158 0.74 -19.18 -8.14
CA ARG A 158 1.14 -17.78 -8.38
C ARG A 158 0.19 -17.12 -9.38
N THR A 159 -0.14 -17.82 -10.47
CA THR A 159 -1.05 -17.33 -11.50
C THR A 159 -2.46 -17.12 -10.95
N TRP A 160 -2.97 -18.06 -10.14
CA TRP A 160 -4.26 -17.93 -9.47
C TRP A 160 -4.31 -16.76 -8.50
N VAL A 161 -3.26 -16.55 -7.71
CA VAL A 161 -3.20 -15.42 -6.77
C VAL A 161 -3.25 -14.09 -7.53
N LEU A 162 -2.43 -13.93 -8.59
CA LEU A 162 -2.45 -12.73 -9.45
C LEU A 162 -3.85 -12.50 -10.04
N TRP A 163 -4.49 -13.55 -10.56
CA TRP A 163 -5.86 -13.50 -11.06
C TRP A 163 -6.85 -13.04 -9.98
N SER A 164 -6.80 -13.63 -8.79
CA SER A 164 -7.71 -13.30 -7.69
C SER A 164 -7.52 -11.89 -7.14
N ALA A 165 -6.29 -11.36 -7.21
CA ALA A 165 -5.93 -10.03 -6.74
C ALA A 165 -6.06 -8.94 -7.82
N SER A 166 -6.39 -9.31 -9.06
CA SER A 166 -6.73 -8.34 -10.11
C SER A 166 -8.00 -7.56 -9.73
N SER A 167 -8.07 -6.28 -10.11
CA SER A 167 -9.11 -5.37 -9.66
C SER A 167 -10.52 -5.87 -9.97
N GLN A 168 -10.73 -6.38 -11.19
CA GLN A 168 -12.03 -6.91 -11.61
C GLN A 168 -12.44 -8.12 -10.77
N ASN A 169 -11.59 -9.14 -10.67
CA ASN A 169 -11.95 -10.38 -9.99
C ASN A 169 -12.04 -10.18 -8.47
N PHE A 170 -11.16 -9.36 -7.91
CA PHE A 170 -11.22 -8.98 -6.51
C PHE A 170 -12.57 -8.31 -6.20
N ARG A 171 -13.00 -7.35 -7.04
CA ARG A 171 -14.31 -6.70 -6.93
C ARG A 171 -15.46 -7.69 -7.07
N GLU A 172 -15.46 -8.53 -8.10
CA GLU A 172 -16.50 -9.54 -8.33
C GLU A 172 -16.63 -10.53 -7.16
N SER A 173 -15.51 -10.92 -6.53
CA SER A 173 -15.50 -11.80 -5.37
C SER A 173 -16.17 -11.21 -4.11
N LEU A 174 -16.31 -9.88 -4.06
CA LEU A 174 -16.90 -9.15 -2.95
C LEU A 174 -18.36 -8.77 -3.19
N LEU A 175 -18.86 -8.91 -4.42
CA LEU A 175 -20.25 -8.61 -4.73
C LEU A 175 -21.18 -9.64 -4.07
N PRO A 176 -22.23 -9.22 -3.37
CA PRO A 176 -23.26 -10.14 -2.90
C PRO A 176 -23.97 -10.77 -4.09
N ARG A 177 -24.63 -11.92 -3.86
CA ARG A 177 -25.52 -12.50 -4.87
C ARG A 177 -26.61 -11.48 -5.21
N PRO A 178 -26.99 -11.34 -6.50
CA PRO A 178 -28.09 -10.46 -6.89
C PRO A 178 -29.36 -10.82 -6.12
N ASP A 179 -29.87 -9.86 -5.34
CA ASP A 179 -31.15 -9.96 -4.65
C ASP A 179 -32.09 -8.91 -5.26
N PRO A 180 -33.09 -9.32 -6.06
CA PRO A 180 -34.07 -8.39 -6.62
C PRO A 180 -35.01 -7.81 -5.54
N GLY A 181 -34.91 -8.26 -4.29
CA GLY A 181 -35.82 -7.91 -3.22
C GLY A 181 -37.20 -8.57 -3.41
N PRO A 182 -38.22 -8.11 -2.68
CA PRO A 182 -39.60 -8.56 -2.87
C PRO A 182 -40.07 -8.24 -4.30
N ASN A 183 -40.87 -9.14 -4.90
CA ASN A 183 -41.43 -8.90 -6.23
C ASN A 183 -42.42 -7.72 -6.18
N TYR A 184 -41.98 -6.56 -6.65
CA TYR A 184 -42.77 -5.33 -6.64
C TYR A 184 -44.06 -5.46 -7.45
N ALA A 185 -44.02 -6.09 -8.63
CA ALA A 185 -45.21 -6.27 -9.46
C ALA A 185 -46.29 -7.07 -8.71
N LYS A 186 -45.89 -8.18 -8.07
CA LYS A 186 -46.81 -8.98 -7.26
C LYS A 186 -47.34 -8.22 -6.04
N PHE A 187 -46.49 -7.44 -5.37
CA PHE A 187 -46.91 -6.59 -4.24
C PHE A 187 -47.94 -5.55 -4.68
N MET A 188 -47.75 -4.91 -5.83
CA MET A 188 -48.67 -3.91 -6.38
C MET A 188 -49.97 -4.53 -6.88
N GLU A 189 -49.92 -5.72 -7.50
CA GLU A 189 -51.13 -6.48 -7.85
C GLU A 189 -51.98 -6.77 -6.61
N GLU A 190 -51.35 -7.24 -5.52
CA GLU A 190 -52.04 -7.50 -4.26
C GLU A 190 -52.63 -6.23 -3.64
N TYR A 191 -51.90 -5.11 -3.71
CA TYR A 191 -52.39 -3.81 -3.26
C TYR A 191 -53.62 -3.35 -4.06
N ILE A 192 -53.58 -3.43 -5.38
CA ILE A 192 -54.68 -3.01 -6.26
C ILE A 192 -55.90 -3.90 -6.03
N LEU A 193 -55.70 -5.21 -5.92
CA LEU A 193 -56.78 -6.18 -5.69
C LEU A 193 -57.49 -5.91 -4.35
N LYS A 194 -56.75 -5.79 -3.25
CA LYS A 194 -57.35 -5.50 -1.93
C LYS A 194 -58.03 -4.12 -1.90
N LYS A 195 -57.49 -3.13 -2.61
CA LYS A 195 -58.15 -1.82 -2.75
C LYS A 195 -59.47 -1.93 -3.53
N SER A 196 -59.52 -2.77 -4.56
CA SER A 196 -60.74 -3.01 -5.34
C SER A 196 -61.81 -3.81 -4.56
N GLU A 197 -61.40 -4.65 -3.62
CA GLU A 197 -62.28 -5.38 -2.68
C GLU A 197 -62.86 -4.48 -1.58
N GLY A 198 -62.48 -3.20 -1.53
CA GLY A 198 -63.00 -2.21 -0.59
C GLY A 198 -62.21 -2.09 0.72
N PHE A 199 -61.04 -2.73 0.83
CA PHE A 199 -60.18 -2.62 2.01
C PHE A 199 -59.49 -1.25 2.08
N VAL A 200 -59.41 -0.69 3.29
CA VAL A 200 -58.53 0.45 3.58
C VAL A 200 -57.13 -0.10 3.84
N LEU A 201 -56.15 0.34 3.06
CA LEU A 201 -54.79 -0.21 3.09
C LEU A 201 -53.82 0.83 3.64
N SER A 202 -52.97 0.43 4.58
CA SER A 202 -51.74 1.13 4.92
C SER A 202 -50.52 0.28 4.55
N TRP A 203 -49.39 0.93 4.32
CA TRP A 203 -48.11 0.26 4.16
C TRP A 203 -47.17 0.80 5.22
N ASP A 204 -46.79 -0.07 6.15
CA ASP A 204 -45.79 0.28 7.14
C ASP A 204 -44.43 -0.25 6.71
N ALA A 205 -43.44 0.64 6.77
CA ALA A 205 -42.05 0.27 6.72
C ALA A 205 -41.72 -0.49 8.01
N THR A 206 -41.83 -1.82 8.01
CA THR A 206 -41.29 -2.60 9.11
C THR A 206 -39.78 -2.42 9.13
N GLN A 207 -39.27 -1.66 10.11
CA GLN A 207 -37.86 -1.73 10.45
C GLN A 207 -37.61 -3.11 11.02
N VAL A 208 -36.64 -3.84 10.46
CA VAL A 208 -36.16 -5.08 11.07
C VAL A 208 -35.50 -4.67 12.38
N SER A 209 -36.22 -4.86 13.50
CA SER A 209 -35.64 -4.78 14.83
C SER A 209 -34.61 -5.89 14.94
N HIS A 210 -33.34 -5.53 15.07
CA HIS A 210 -32.31 -6.49 15.39
C HIS A 210 -32.08 -6.51 16.89
N ASP A 211 -32.08 -7.73 17.43
CA ASP A 211 -31.69 -8.06 18.78
C ASP A 211 -30.37 -7.35 19.12
N GLU A 212 -30.39 -6.57 20.20
CA GLU A 212 -29.21 -6.04 20.84
C GLU A 212 -28.32 -7.22 21.26
N ALA A 213 -27.37 -7.59 20.40
CA ALA A 213 -26.30 -8.50 20.76
C ALA A 213 -25.47 -7.81 21.85
N ASN A 214 -25.78 -8.15 23.10
CA ASN A 214 -25.04 -7.89 24.34
C ASN A 214 -23.82 -6.98 24.17
N ASN A 215 -24.07 -5.68 24.34
CA ASN A 215 -23.01 -4.69 24.54
C ASN A 215 -22.32 -5.01 25.87
N SER A 216 -21.22 -5.74 25.84
CA SER A 216 -20.21 -5.57 26.87
C SER A 216 -19.70 -4.14 26.71
N ALA A 217 -20.15 -3.24 27.59
CA ALA A 217 -19.57 -1.93 27.75
C ALA A 217 -18.05 -2.10 27.86
N ALA A 218 -17.32 -1.70 26.81
CA ALA A 218 -15.87 -1.72 26.85
C ALA A 218 -15.46 -0.68 27.88
N THR A 219 -15.16 -1.18 29.08
CA THR A 219 -14.49 -0.47 30.15
C THR A 219 -13.26 0.23 29.56
N ARG A 220 -12.95 1.41 30.08
CA ARG A 220 -11.89 2.35 29.67
C ARG A 220 -10.45 1.79 29.84
N GLU A 221 -10.20 0.54 29.49
CA GLU A 221 -8.93 -0.17 29.61
C GLU A 221 -8.28 -0.41 28.24
N ARG A 222 -6.95 -0.48 28.20
CA ARG A 222 -6.21 -0.81 26.97
C ARG A 222 -6.60 -2.19 26.46
N LEU A 223 -6.87 -2.29 25.16
CA LEU A 223 -7.25 -3.55 24.55
C LEU A 223 -6.05 -4.50 24.48
N SER A 224 -6.29 -5.79 24.75
CA SER A 224 -5.27 -6.81 24.53
C SER A 224 -4.99 -6.99 23.03
N ASP A 225 -3.75 -7.36 22.68
CA ASP A 225 -3.34 -7.56 21.28
C ASP A 225 -4.22 -8.58 20.54
N VAL A 226 -4.81 -9.56 21.24
CA VAL A 226 -5.69 -10.58 20.65
C VAL A 226 -7.04 -9.97 20.26
N VAL A 227 -7.60 -9.09 21.10
CA VAL A 227 -8.86 -8.40 20.80
C VAL A 227 -8.67 -7.44 19.63
N ILE A 228 -7.55 -6.71 19.61
CA ILE A 228 -7.17 -5.83 18.48
C ILE A 228 -7.06 -6.64 17.19
N LEU A 229 -6.42 -7.80 17.21
CA LEU A 229 -6.25 -8.66 16.04
C LEU A 229 -7.58 -9.18 15.51
N ASN A 230 -8.47 -9.65 16.40
CA ASN A 230 -9.79 -10.15 16.00
C ASN A 230 -10.65 -9.03 15.40
N ALA A 231 -10.74 -7.88 16.10
CA ALA A 231 -11.48 -6.73 15.61
C ALA A 231 -10.96 -6.24 14.26
N ALA A 232 -9.62 -6.13 14.10
CA ALA A 232 -9.02 -5.72 12.84
C ALA A 232 -9.28 -6.70 11.69
N TYR A 233 -9.38 -8.00 11.96
CA TYR A 233 -9.74 -8.98 10.94
C TYR A 233 -11.21 -8.86 10.52
N ASP A 234 -12.12 -8.71 11.48
CA ASP A 234 -13.55 -8.55 11.20
C ASP A 234 -13.81 -7.25 10.40
N PHE A 235 -13.12 -6.17 10.76
CA PHE A 235 -13.13 -4.92 10.01
C PHE A 235 -12.49 -5.04 8.64
N PHE A 236 -11.35 -5.72 8.52
CA PHE A 236 -10.72 -5.99 7.23
C PHE A 236 -11.69 -6.66 6.24
N LEU A 237 -12.50 -7.63 6.68
CA LEU A 237 -13.47 -8.30 5.81
C LEU A 237 -14.53 -7.34 5.24
N ILE A 238 -14.88 -6.31 6.00
CA ILE A 238 -15.84 -5.26 5.63
C ILE A 238 -15.16 -4.21 4.74
N PHE A 239 -14.08 -3.61 5.23
CA PHE A 239 -13.45 -2.41 4.64
C PHE A 239 -12.54 -2.71 3.45
N ARG A 240 -12.16 -3.97 3.21
CA ARG A 240 -11.52 -4.38 1.94
C ARG A 240 -12.37 -4.05 0.70
N ARG A 241 -13.68 -3.84 0.87
CA ARG A 241 -14.59 -3.33 -0.18
C ARG A 241 -14.18 -1.94 -0.70
N LEU A 242 -13.61 -1.09 0.15
CA LEU A 242 -13.10 0.23 -0.27
C LEU A 242 -11.94 0.12 -1.25
N PHE A 243 -11.18 -0.98 -1.20
CA PHE A 243 -10.12 -1.30 -2.16
C PHE A 243 -10.64 -1.95 -3.45
N ALA A 244 -11.96 -1.95 -3.68
CA ALA A 244 -12.60 -2.52 -4.87
C ALA A 244 -13.63 -1.57 -5.51
N ASP A 245 -13.60 -0.27 -5.15
CA ASP A 245 -14.64 0.71 -5.50
C ASP A 245 -16.06 0.23 -5.12
N LEU A 246 -16.18 -0.51 -4.00
CA LEU A 246 -17.46 -0.96 -3.47
C LEU A 246 -17.87 -0.11 -2.26
N ILE A 247 -19.17 0.10 -2.16
CA ILE A 247 -19.81 0.92 -1.15
C ILE A 247 -20.06 0.08 0.12
N LEU A 248 -19.84 0.67 1.29
CA LEU A 248 -20.11 0.03 2.58
C LEU A 248 -21.60 0.00 2.92
N SER A 249 -22.04 -1.06 3.60
CA SER A 249 -23.39 -1.14 4.14
C SER A 249 -23.52 -0.26 5.38
N PHE A 250 -24.73 0.25 5.63
CA PHE A 250 -25.03 1.08 6.79
C PHE A 250 -24.73 0.34 8.11
N GLN A 251 -25.15 -0.92 8.21
CA GLN A 251 -25.00 -1.73 9.43
C GLN A 251 -23.53 -2.01 9.76
N ASP A 252 -22.72 -2.28 8.73
CA ASP A 252 -21.29 -2.53 8.91
C ASP A 252 -20.56 -1.28 9.39
N LEU A 253 -20.96 -0.11 8.85
CA LEU A 253 -20.41 1.17 9.25
C LEU A 253 -20.81 1.56 10.68
N GLU A 254 -22.07 1.32 11.08
CA GLU A 254 -22.53 1.57 12.45
C GLU A 254 -21.76 0.76 13.50
N LYS A 255 -21.48 -0.52 13.20
CA LYS A 255 -20.64 -1.37 14.05
C LYS A 255 -19.22 -0.82 14.22
N SER A 256 -18.58 -0.37 13.13
CA SER A 256 -17.23 0.21 13.23
C SER A 256 -17.24 1.51 14.02
N LEU A 257 -18.24 2.36 13.78
CA LEU A 257 -18.42 3.62 14.47
C LEU A 257 -18.51 3.45 15.98
N LEU A 258 -19.35 2.50 16.44
CA LEU A 258 -19.51 2.23 17.88
C LEU A 258 -18.20 1.76 18.50
N PHE A 259 -17.43 0.93 17.79
CA PHE A 259 -16.11 0.48 18.26
C PHE A 259 -15.09 1.62 18.34
N PHE A 260 -15.00 2.47 17.31
CA PHE A 260 -14.02 3.56 17.25
C PHE A 260 -14.41 4.80 18.07
N ARG A 261 -15.66 4.90 18.55
CA ARG A 261 -16.12 6.04 19.35
C ARG A 261 -15.42 6.11 20.71
N ASP A 262 -15.22 4.96 21.35
CA ASP A 262 -14.82 4.88 22.76
C ASP A 262 -13.40 4.28 22.96
N ILE A 263 -12.68 4.01 21.86
CA ILE A 263 -11.32 3.45 21.87
C ILE A 263 -10.22 4.51 22.11
N TYR A 264 -9.10 4.09 22.68
CA TYR A 264 -7.87 4.90 22.74
C TYR A 264 -7.23 5.05 21.35
N TRP A 265 -6.62 6.21 21.09
CA TRP A 265 -6.04 6.52 19.78
C TRP A 265 -4.92 5.52 19.40
N GLU A 266 -4.13 5.05 20.36
CA GLU A 266 -3.09 4.05 20.11
C GLU A 266 -3.68 2.75 19.57
N ASP A 267 -4.76 2.29 20.20
CA ASP A 267 -5.40 1.03 19.85
C ASP A 267 -6.17 1.17 18.53
N ALA A 268 -6.78 2.33 18.26
CA ALA A 268 -7.35 2.66 16.95
C ALA A 268 -6.30 2.55 15.83
N PHE A 269 -5.16 3.23 15.97
CA PHE A 269 -4.08 3.14 14.98
C PHE A 269 -3.54 1.72 14.83
N LYS A 270 -3.42 0.94 15.92
CA LYS A 270 -3.01 -0.47 15.83
C LYS A 270 -4.01 -1.32 15.04
N VAL A 271 -5.32 -1.11 15.22
CA VAL A 271 -6.36 -1.81 14.45
C VAL A 271 -6.19 -1.51 12.96
N ILE A 272 -6.06 -0.23 12.58
CA ILE A 272 -5.83 0.20 11.20
C ILE A 272 -4.53 -0.40 10.62
N GLU A 273 -3.45 -0.41 11.40
CA GLU A 273 -2.17 -0.97 10.98
C GLU A 273 -2.24 -2.49 10.69
N VAL A 274 -3.04 -3.24 11.47
CA VAL A 274 -3.30 -4.67 11.22
C VAL A 274 -4.14 -4.86 9.98
N GLU A 275 -5.21 -4.09 9.85
CA GLU A 275 -6.15 -4.16 8.75
C GLU A 275 -5.48 -3.90 7.39
N LEU A 276 -4.70 -2.81 7.29
CA LEU A 276 -3.88 -2.52 6.11
C LEU A 276 -2.81 -3.59 5.88
N GLY A 277 -2.37 -4.25 6.95
CA GLY A 277 -1.48 -5.39 6.88
C GLY A 277 -2.09 -6.61 6.19
N PHE A 278 -3.35 -6.94 6.50
CA PHE A 278 -4.11 -7.97 5.79
C PHE A 278 -4.39 -7.59 4.35
N MET A 279 -4.69 -6.31 4.09
CA MET A 279 -4.90 -5.82 2.73
C MET A 279 -3.63 -5.92 1.88
N TYR A 280 -2.45 -5.59 2.44
CA TYR A 280 -1.17 -5.80 1.76
C TYR A 280 -0.98 -7.27 1.36
N ASP A 281 -1.31 -8.19 2.26
CA ASP A 281 -1.18 -9.62 2.01
C ASP A 281 -2.11 -10.12 0.90
N VAL A 282 -3.34 -9.57 0.81
CA VAL A 282 -4.25 -9.88 -0.30
C VAL A 282 -3.68 -9.43 -1.66
N LEU A 283 -3.08 -8.25 -1.71
CA LEU A 283 -2.71 -7.62 -2.97
C LEU A 283 -1.33 -8.05 -3.49
N TYR A 284 -0.40 -8.42 -2.60
CA TYR A 284 1.01 -8.55 -2.95
C TYR A 284 1.67 -9.88 -2.53
N THR A 285 0.99 -10.74 -1.78
CA THR A 285 1.56 -12.00 -1.26
C THR A 285 0.65 -13.19 -1.54
N LYS A 286 1.14 -14.40 -1.28
CA LYS A 286 0.33 -15.63 -1.37
C LYS A 286 -0.44 -15.94 -0.08
N ALA A 287 -0.42 -15.06 0.93
CA ALA A 287 -0.96 -15.41 2.24
C ALA A 287 -2.43 -15.87 2.19
N PRO A 288 -3.37 -15.21 1.48
CA PRO A 288 -4.78 -15.64 1.49
C PRO A 288 -4.99 -17.07 0.99
N THR A 289 -4.21 -17.52 -0.01
CA THR A 289 -4.31 -18.89 -0.53
C THR A 289 -3.60 -19.90 0.37
N ILE A 290 -2.53 -19.49 1.04
CA ILE A 290 -1.75 -20.36 1.94
C ILE A 290 -2.52 -20.69 3.22
N TYR A 291 -3.25 -19.74 3.80
CA TYR A 291 -4.02 -19.96 5.04
C TYR A 291 -5.32 -20.76 4.85
N SER A 292 -5.56 -21.29 3.65
CA SER A 292 -6.60 -22.27 3.39
C SER A 292 -6.13 -23.70 3.70
N LEU A 293 -7.05 -24.62 4.00
CA LEU A 293 -6.75 -26.05 4.16
C LEU A 293 -5.99 -26.63 2.95
N TRP A 294 -6.37 -26.20 1.74
CA TRP A 294 -5.70 -26.57 0.49
C TRP A 294 -4.29 -25.97 0.37
N GLY A 295 -4.06 -24.77 0.90
CA GLY A 295 -2.72 -24.16 0.99
C GLY A 295 -1.77 -24.97 1.86
N VAL A 296 -2.24 -25.37 3.04
CA VAL A 296 -1.49 -26.22 3.97
C VAL A 296 -1.17 -27.58 3.34
N ALA A 297 -2.15 -28.24 2.71
CA ALA A 297 -1.93 -29.51 2.01
C ALA A 297 -0.85 -29.39 0.91
N ARG A 298 -0.91 -28.34 0.09
CA ARG A 298 0.07 -28.10 -0.98
C ARG A 298 1.50 -27.90 -0.45
N ARG A 299 1.66 -27.28 0.73
CA ARG A 299 2.98 -27.16 1.40
C ARG A 299 3.56 -28.49 1.79
N PHE A 300 2.77 -29.32 2.44
CA PHE A 300 3.21 -30.66 2.83
C PHE A 300 3.61 -31.47 1.60
N THR A 301 2.83 -31.38 0.50
CA THR A 301 3.19 -32.06 -0.75
C THR A 301 4.51 -31.54 -1.34
N CYS A 302 4.76 -30.22 -1.31
CA CYS A 302 6.00 -29.63 -1.84
C CYS A 302 7.22 -30.05 -1.01
N ILE A 303 7.12 -29.98 0.32
CA ILE A 303 8.20 -30.39 1.22
C ILE A 303 8.48 -31.88 1.06
N LEU A 304 7.44 -32.72 1.12
CA LEU A 304 7.59 -34.17 0.93
C LEU A 304 8.20 -34.49 -0.44
N SER A 305 7.79 -33.78 -1.50
CA SER A 305 8.37 -33.94 -2.83
C SER A 305 9.87 -33.59 -2.86
N THR A 306 10.28 -32.47 -2.27
CA THR A 306 11.70 -32.04 -2.29
C THR A 306 12.57 -32.91 -1.38
N THR A 307 12.06 -33.37 -0.23
CA THR A 307 12.80 -34.26 0.68
C THR A 307 12.93 -35.66 0.11
N THR A 308 11.89 -36.22 -0.49
CA THR A 308 11.97 -37.51 -1.19
C THR A 308 12.95 -37.46 -2.36
N ALA A 309 12.96 -36.37 -3.12
CA ALA A 309 13.95 -36.17 -4.17
C ALA A 309 15.38 -36.07 -3.63
N LEU A 310 15.61 -35.39 -2.49
CA LEU A 310 16.93 -35.33 -1.87
C LEU A 310 17.41 -36.71 -1.39
N LEU A 311 16.52 -37.48 -0.75
CA LEU A 311 16.84 -38.84 -0.32
C LEU A 311 17.13 -39.76 -1.51
N ALA A 312 16.32 -39.67 -2.57
CA ALA A 312 16.52 -40.44 -3.80
C ALA A 312 17.84 -40.05 -4.49
N PHE A 313 18.15 -38.74 -4.54
CA PHE A 313 19.43 -38.21 -4.97
C PHE A 313 20.51 -38.95 -4.10
N CYS A 314 20.51 -38.86 -2.76
CA CYS A 314 21.52 -39.46 -1.86
C CYS A 314 21.80 -40.96 -2.03
N ILE A 315 20.82 -41.74 -2.52
CA ILE A 315 20.95 -43.18 -2.74
C ILE A 315 21.61 -43.48 -4.11
N ILE A 316 21.53 -42.56 -5.07
CA ILE A 316 22.09 -42.72 -6.41
C ILE A 316 23.62 -42.60 -6.37
N ASP A 317 24.30 -43.47 -7.12
CA ASP A 317 25.75 -43.41 -7.30
C ASP A 317 26.17 -42.18 -8.14
N TRP A 318 26.58 -41.12 -7.44
CA TRP A 318 27.00 -39.84 -8.01
C TRP A 318 28.26 -39.89 -8.84
N HIS A 319 29.08 -40.93 -8.65
CA HIS A 319 30.36 -41.04 -9.34
C HIS A 319 30.19 -41.20 -10.86
N LYS A 320 28.96 -41.45 -11.31
CA LYS A 320 28.54 -41.50 -12.72
C LYS A 320 28.32 -40.11 -13.34
N TYR A 321 28.18 -39.05 -12.54
CA TYR A 321 27.93 -37.70 -13.03
C TYR A 321 29.15 -36.80 -12.84
N LEU A 322 29.21 -35.71 -13.60
CA LEU A 322 30.22 -34.69 -13.38
C LEU A 322 30.08 -34.12 -11.95
N LEU A 323 31.18 -34.08 -11.19
CA LEU A 323 31.18 -33.58 -9.80
C LEU A 323 30.50 -32.23 -9.66
N VAL A 324 30.72 -31.32 -10.62
CA VAL A 324 30.12 -29.98 -10.63
C VAL A 324 28.59 -30.05 -10.73
N ASP A 325 28.04 -30.93 -11.57
CA ASP A 325 26.58 -31.09 -11.73
C ASP A 325 25.94 -31.71 -10.49
N ALA A 326 26.63 -32.66 -9.87
CA ALA A 326 26.20 -33.26 -8.62
C ALA A 326 26.15 -32.21 -7.49
N ILE A 327 27.19 -31.37 -7.38
CA ILE A 327 27.26 -30.27 -6.40
C ILE A 327 26.13 -29.26 -6.63
N VAL A 328 25.90 -28.83 -7.87
CA VAL A 328 24.82 -27.87 -8.21
C VAL A 328 23.46 -28.46 -7.85
N THR A 329 23.21 -29.73 -8.19
CA THR A 329 21.95 -30.40 -7.89
C THR A 329 21.72 -30.54 -6.39
N PHE A 330 22.76 -30.85 -5.62
CA PHE A 330 22.71 -30.87 -4.17
C PHE A 330 22.33 -29.49 -3.59
N PHE A 331 22.96 -28.41 -4.07
CA PHE A 331 22.61 -27.05 -3.66
C PHE A 331 21.16 -26.68 -4.01
N LEU A 332 20.63 -27.12 -5.15
CA LEU A 332 19.22 -26.90 -5.52
C LEU A 332 18.26 -27.60 -4.56
N LEU A 333 18.53 -28.86 -4.22
CA LEU A 333 17.69 -29.64 -3.32
C LEU A 333 17.70 -29.07 -1.89
N VAL A 334 18.90 -28.82 -1.34
CA VAL A 334 19.05 -28.23 -0.01
C VAL A 334 18.47 -26.82 0.02
N GLY A 335 18.72 -26.02 -1.03
CA GLY A 335 18.16 -24.68 -1.18
C GLY A 335 16.64 -24.69 -1.22
N ALA A 336 16.01 -25.58 -2.00
CA ALA A 336 14.56 -25.71 -2.07
C ALA A 336 13.95 -26.07 -0.71
N ILE A 337 14.53 -27.04 0.01
CA ILE A 337 14.08 -27.41 1.36
C ILE A 337 14.26 -26.22 2.33
N GLY A 338 15.40 -25.53 2.27
CA GLY A 338 15.66 -24.35 3.10
C GLY A 338 14.67 -23.22 2.86
N LEU A 339 14.31 -22.97 1.60
CA LEU A 339 13.29 -21.99 1.22
C LEU A 339 11.91 -22.36 1.77
N GLU A 340 11.50 -23.63 1.70
CA GLU A 340 10.21 -24.09 2.25
C GLU A 340 10.19 -24.03 3.79
N ILE A 341 11.28 -24.41 4.46
CA ILE A 341 11.41 -24.26 5.92
C ILE A 341 11.29 -22.79 6.32
N TYR A 342 12.00 -21.90 5.62
CA TYR A 342 11.94 -20.47 5.90
C TYR A 342 10.55 -19.88 5.63
N ALA A 343 9.86 -20.34 4.57
CA ALA A 343 8.47 -19.96 4.30
C ALA A 343 7.54 -20.40 5.45
N ILE A 344 7.67 -21.62 5.98
CA ILE A 344 6.91 -22.08 7.15
C ILE A 344 7.17 -21.20 8.36
N LEU A 345 8.44 -20.87 8.65
CA LEU A 345 8.80 -20.00 9.76
C LEU A 345 8.12 -18.62 9.65
N LEU A 346 8.14 -18.03 8.45
CA LEU A 346 7.44 -16.77 8.18
C LEU A 346 5.93 -16.90 8.37
N LEU A 347 5.33 -17.99 7.87
CA LEU A 347 3.91 -18.24 8.04
C LEU A 347 3.55 -18.33 9.53
N LEU A 348 4.28 -19.12 10.32
CA LEU A 348 3.99 -19.28 11.75
C LEU A 348 4.09 -17.96 12.53
N SER A 349 4.93 -17.03 12.08
CA SER A 349 5.13 -15.72 12.70
C SER A 349 4.11 -14.65 12.32
N SER A 350 3.23 -14.91 11.34
CA SER A 350 2.31 -13.91 10.79
C SER A 350 1.07 -13.65 11.66
N ASP A 351 0.42 -12.51 11.40
CA ASP A 351 -0.84 -12.12 12.04
C ASP A 351 -1.99 -13.09 11.64
N TRP A 352 -1.95 -13.69 10.44
CA TRP A 352 -2.91 -14.72 10.01
C TRP A 352 -2.83 -15.97 10.90
N THR A 353 -1.63 -16.46 11.21
CA THR A 353 -1.47 -17.63 12.09
C THR A 353 -1.92 -17.32 13.50
N SER A 354 -1.60 -16.12 14.00
CA SER A 354 -2.05 -15.67 15.33
C SER A 354 -3.58 -15.69 15.44
N ARG A 355 -4.28 -15.27 14.38
CA ARG A 355 -5.76 -15.30 14.30
C ARG A 355 -6.31 -16.72 14.18
N TRP A 356 -5.67 -17.57 13.37
CA TRP A 356 -6.07 -18.97 13.22
C TRP A 356 -5.92 -19.74 14.54
N LEU A 357 -4.79 -19.57 15.23
CA LEU A 357 -4.54 -20.17 16.54
C LEU A 357 -5.56 -19.69 17.59
N SER A 358 -5.89 -18.39 17.61
CA SER A 358 -6.83 -17.86 18.61
C SER A 358 -8.26 -18.42 18.47
N ASN A 359 -8.65 -18.88 17.28
CA ASN A 359 -9.95 -19.55 17.07
C ASN A 359 -9.95 -21.03 17.47
N HIS A 360 -8.80 -21.70 17.37
CA HIS A 360 -8.71 -23.16 17.51
C HIS A 360 -8.04 -23.62 18.81
N TRP A 361 -7.31 -22.75 19.50
CA TRP A 361 -6.54 -23.08 20.70
C TRP A 361 -6.72 -21.98 21.77
N SER A 362 -7.15 -22.36 22.98
CA SER A 362 -7.46 -21.43 24.09
C SER A 362 -6.24 -20.88 24.85
N GLY A 363 -5.07 -21.49 24.66
CA GLY A 363 -3.79 -21.00 25.19
C GLY A 363 -3.26 -19.76 24.48
N LYS A 364 -2.52 -18.91 25.20
CA LYS A 364 -1.84 -17.74 24.62
C LYS A 364 -0.89 -18.20 23.51
N PRO A 365 -1.00 -17.67 22.27
CA PRO A 365 -0.06 -18.02 21.21
C PRO A 365 1.35 -17.65 21.67
N ASN A 366 2.24 -18.63 21.71
CA ASN A 366 3.57 -18.47 22.25
C ASN A 366 4.39 -17.62 21.26
N ASN A 367 4.62 -16.35 21.61
CA ASN A 367 5.16 -15.28 20.75
C ASN A 367 6.63 -15.47 20.30
N TRP A 368 7.28 -16.61 20.56
CA TRP A 368 8.71 -16.80 20.29
C TRP A 368 9.05 -16.74 18.79
N LEU A 369 8.13 -17.09 17.90
CA LEU A 369 8.37 -17.02 16.44
C LEU A 369 8.29 -15.60 15.87
N ARG A 370 7.75 -14.63 16.62
CA ARG A 370 7.72 -13.21 16.21
C ARG A 370 9.08 -12.52 16.21
N PHE A 371 10.18 -13.20 16.57
CA PHE A 371 11.53 -12.67 16.34
C PHE A 371 11.95 -12.70 14.87
N ILE A 372 11.38 -13.63 14.07
CA ILE A 372 11.74 -13.83 12.66
C ILE A 372 11.17 -12.71 11.78
N THR A 373 10.00 -12.19 12.13
CA THR A 373 9.33 -11.08 11.43
C THR A 373 9.29 -9.82 12.28
N SER A 374 9.47 -8.65 11.67
CA SER A 374 9.34 -7.39 12.41
C SER A 374 7.94 -7.22 12.99
N LYS A 375 7.83 -6.75 14.24
CA LYS A 375 6.56 -6.28 14.82
C LYS A 375 6.00 -5.03 14.10
N LYS A 376 6.82 -4.35 13.29
CA LYS A 376 6.42 -3.15 12.56
C LYS A 376 5.52 -3.53 11.38
N LYS A 377 4.29 -3.02 11.40
CA LYS A 377 3.27 -3.25 10.36
C LYS A 377 3.33 -2.25 9.22
N TRP A 378 4.02 -1.13 9.44
CA TRP A 378 4.35 -0.10 8.47
C TRP A 378 5.60 0.64 8.96
N SER A 379 6.12 1.59 8.19
CA SER A 379 7.36 2.29 8.54
C SER A 379 7.21 3.27 9.70
N ASN A 380 5.97 3.66 10.02
CA ASN A 380 5.65 4.73 10.97
C ASN A 380 6.39 6.04 10.69
N SER A 381 6.54 6.38 9.41
CA SER A 381 7.26 7.58 9.01
C SER A 381 6.51 8.31 7.92
N MET A 382 6.80 9.59 7.77
CA MET A 382 6.27 10.48 6.74
C MET A 382 7.44 11.24 6.12
N ALA A 383 7.37 11.45 4.81
CA ALA A 383 8.40 12.24 4.14
C ALA A 383 8.14 13.73 4.38
N GLN A 384 9.21 14.53 4.35
CA GLN A 384 9.17 15.96 4.61
C GLN A 384 9.74 16.70 3.41
N TYR A 385 9.07 17.77 2.99
CA TYR A 385 9.55 18.66 1.94
C TYR A 385 9.23 20.11 2.29
N ASN A 386 10.28 20.89 2.56
CA ASN A 386 10.16 22.32 2.79
C ASN A 386 10.51 23.08 1.50
N LEU A 387 9.56 23.83 0.96
CA LEU A 387 9.74 24.60 -0.28
C LEU A 387 10.77 25.72 -0.11
N SER A 388 10.61 26.53 0.94
CA SER A 388 11.41 27.73 1.21
C SER A 388 12.90 27.40 1.35
N CYS A 389 13.23 26.36 2.12
CA CYS A 389 14.60 25.87 2.26
C CYS A 389 15.14 25.23 0.98
N SER A 390 14.28 24.60 0.16
CA SER A 390 14.70 23.97 -1.09
C SER A 390 15.08 25.01 -2.14
N CYS A 391 14.37 26.14 -2.21
CA CYS A 391 14.67 27.24 -3.13
C CYS A 391 16.06 27.87 -2.90
N LEU A 392 16.59 27.79 -1.68
CA LEU A 392 17.90 28.33 -1.32
C LEU A 392 19.07 27.37 -1.57
N LYS A 393 18.81 26.06 -1.73
CA LYS A 393 19.84 25.01 -1.87
C LYS A 393 20.34 24.83 -3.31
N SER A 394 20.05 25.76 -4.21
CA SER A 394 20.30 25.57 -5.65
C SER A 394 21.80 25.62 -6.02
N GLU A 395 22.49 24.50 -5.88
CA GLU A 395 23.56 24.09 -6.79
C GLU A 395 23.23 22.74 -7.44
N PRO A 396 23.03 22.67 -8.77
CA PRO A 396 22.93 21.39 -9.46
C PRO A 396 24.33 20.76 -9.55
N THR A 397 24.51 19.60 -8.92
CA THR A 397 25.72 18.78 -9.07
C THR A 397 25.95 18.42 -10.55
N ILE A 398 27.23 18.35 -10.97
CA ILE A 398 27.65 18.08 -12.35
C ILE A 398 27.04 16.78 -12.93
N CYS A 399 26.78 15.78 -12.09
CA CYS A 399 26.13 14.53 -12.47
C CYS A 399 24.69 14.73 -13.01
N CYS A 400 23.97 15.75 -12.54
CA CYS A 400 22.60 16.06 -12.97
C CYS A 400 22.52 16.59 -14.42
N LYS A 401 23.59 17.15 -14.99
CA LYS A 401 23.59 17.63 -16.39
C LYS A 401 23.55 16.48 -17.40
N ILE A 402 24.30 15.39 -17.13
CA ILE A 402 24.31 14.19 -17.98
C ILE A 402 23.00 13.41 -17.84
N LEU A 403 22.41 13.38 -16.64
CA LEU A 403 21.13 12.72 -16.38
C LEU A 403 19.91 13.45 -16.95
N LYS A 404 19.98 14.77 -17.16
CA LYS A 404 18.95 15.55 -17.88
C LYS A 404 18.79 15.09 -19.33
N LEU A 405 19.89 14.71 -20.00
CA LEU A 405 19.87 14.18 -21.37
C LEU A 405 19.18 12.81 -21.47
N ALA A 406 19.11 12.03 -20.39
CA ALA A 406 18.56 10.68 -20.40
C ALA A 406 17.07 10.60 -20.00
N CYS A 407 16.36 11.71 -19.74
CA CYS A 407 14.99 11.73 -19.15
C CYS A 407 14.83 11.00 -17.79
N ILE A 408 15.89 10.42 -17.23
CA ILE A 408 15.88 9.64 -15.98
C ILE A 408 16.08 10.53 -14.73
N HIS A 409 16.50 11.79 -14.92
CA HIS A 409 16.77 12.74 -13.83
C HIS A 409 15.62 12.88 -12.83
N ARG A 410 14.38 13.04 -13.32
CA ARG A 410 13.17 13.20 -12.49
C ARG A 410 12.89 11.97 -11.64
N THR A 411 13.12 10.77 -12.19
CA THR A 411 12.94 9.50 -11.48
C THR A 411 13.97 9.37 -10.36
N ILE A 412 15.25 9.59 -10.65
CA ILE A 412 16.37 9.43 -9.69
C ILE A 412 16.33 10.47 -8.55
N GLU A 413 15.98 11.73 -8.83
CA GLU A 413 15.83 12.78 -7.81
C GLU A 413 14.61 12.56 -6.88
N THR A 414 13.64 11.76 -7.34
CA THR A 414 12.53 11.25 -6.50
C THR A 414 13.01 10.10 -5.59
N TYR A 415 14.05 9.37 -5.99
CA TYR A 415 14.64 8.25 -5.23
C TYR A 415 15.77 8.65 -4.26
N LEU A 416 16.43 9.80 -4.42
CA LEU A 416 17.60 10.16 -3.60
C LEU A 416 17.33 11.22 -2.53
N SER A 417 16.25 11.99 -2.64
CA SER A 417 16.06 13.19 -1.82
C SER A 417 14.69 13.20 -1.16
N GLY A 418 14.62 12.61 0.03
CA GLY A 418 13.49 12.78 0.93
C GLY A 418 13.95 12.58 2.36
N ASN A 419 14.01 13.66 3.13
CA ASN A 419 14.08 13.55 4.58
C ASN A 419 12.79 12.86 5.01
N SER A 420 12.89 11.73 5.70
CA SER A 420 11.73 11.06 6.29
C SER A 420 11.86 11.17 7.79
N GLU A 421 10.78 11.60 8.43
CA GLU A 421 10.68 11.69 9.87
C GLU A 421 9.67 10.66 10.37
N ASP A 422 9.88 10.15 11.58
CA ASP A 422 8.92 9.26 12.20
C ASP A 422 7.65 10.04 12.55
N VAL A 423 6.47 9.44 12.35
CA VAL A 423 5.20 10.07 12.72
C VAL A 423 5.11 10.11 14.24
N PRO A 424 5.15 11.30 14.86
CA PRO A 424 5.18 11.40 16.31
C PRO A 424 3.86 10.96 16.94
N GLN A 425 3.92 10.46 18.19
CA GLN A 425 2.73 10.01 18.92
C GLN A 425 1.71 11.14 19.13
N TYR A 426 2.16 12.35 19.49
CA TYR A 426 1.29 13.51 19.67
C TYR A 426 0.54 13.89 18.39
N LEU A 427 1.16 13.67 17.21
CA LEU A 427 0.54 13.96 15.93
C LEU A 427 -0.58 12.94 15.62
N LYS A 428 -0.32 11.65 15.86
CA LYS A 428 -1.36 10.60 15.75
C LYS A 428 -2.54 10.89 16.68
N GLU A 429 -2.24 11.26 17.91
CA GLU A 429 -3.25 11.63 18.91
C GLU A 429 -4.07 12.85 18.45
N SER A 430 -3.41 13.89 17.93
CA SER A 430 -4.08 15.10 17.42
C SER A 430 -5.03 14.77 16.26
N ILE A 431 -4.56 14.02 15.26
CA ILE A 431 -5.36 13.58 14.12
C ILE A 431 -6.59 12.78 14.61
N PHE A 432 -6.38 11.80 15.49
CA PHE A 432 -7.48 10.97 16.00
C PHE A 432 -8.51 11.79 16.76
N LYS A 433 -8.07 12.64 17.70
CA LYS A 433 -8.97 13.49 18.52
C LYS A 433 -9.82 14.40 17.65
N GLN A 434 -9.22 15.04 16.65
CA GLN A 434 -9.95 15.92 15.75
C GLN A 434 -10.97 15.16 14.89
N LEU A 435 -10.57 14.05 14.26
CA LEU A 435 -11.47 13.24 13.44
C LEU A 435 -12.62 12.62 14.26
N ALA A 436 -12.30 12.04 15.43
CA ALA A 436 -13.31 11.50 16.33
C ALA A 436 -14.26 12.59 16.84
N GLY A 437 -13.73 13.77 17.17
CA GLY A 437 -14.53 14.94 17.54
C GLY A 437 -15.45 15.42 16.42
N ARG A 438 -15.01 15.38 15.15
CA ARG A 438 -15.85 15.69 13.98
C ARG A 438 -16.96 14.66 13.81
N SER A 439 -16.63 13.37 13.90
CA SER A 439 -17.62 12.27 13.80
C SER A 439 -18.70 12.35 14.90
N ARG A 440 -18.32 12.66 16.14
CA ARG A 440 -19.25 12.83 17.27
C ARG A 440 -20.21 14.01 17.10
N ARG A 441 -19.76 15.11 16.47
CA ARG A 441 -20.57 16.32 16.25
C ARG A 441 -21.56 16.19 15.09
N ALA A 442 -21.39 15.20 14.22
CA ALA A 442 -22.32 14.89 13.14
C ALA A 442 -23.07 13.58 13.46
N PRO A 443 -24.20 13.61 14.18
CA PRO A 443 -24.93 12.40 14.56
C PRO A 443 -25.61 11.73 13.35
N GLN A 444 -25.98 12.51 12.33
CA GLN A 444 -26.62 12.00 11.13
C GLN A 444 -25.59 11.67 10.05
N PHE A 445 -25.78 10.55 9.35
CA PHE A 445 -24.90 10.10 8.28
C PHE A 445 -24.83 11.11 7.12
N GLY A 446 -25.95 11.72 6.70
CA GLY A 446 -25.94 12.75 5.64
C GLY A 446 -24.94 13.88 5.92
N VAL A 447 -24.94 14.38 7.17
CA VAL A 447 -24.00 15.42 7.63
C VAL A 447 -22.56 14.90 7.65
N ARG A 448 -22.32 13.63 8.01
CA ARG A 448 -20.97 13.04 7.98
C ARG A 448 -20.38 12.94 6.57
N LYS A 449 -21.23 12.68 5.57
CA LYS A 449 -20.80 12.66 4.17
C LYS A 449 -20.32 14.04 3.72
N GLU A 450 -21.00 15.09 4.15
CA GLU A 450 -20.61 16.48 3.86
C GLU A 450 -19.26 16.85 4.49
N LEU A 451 -18.93 16.29 5.67
CA LEU A 451 -17.63 16.53 6.33
C LEU A 451 -16.42 16.15 5.46
N CYS A 452 -16.58 15.19 4.55
CA CYS A 452 -15.53 14.72 3.65
C CYS A 452 -15.17 15.72 2.54
N ALA A 453 -16.10 16.61 2.20
CA ALA A 453 -15.94 17.61 1.15
C ALA A 453 -15.30 18.92 1.67
N LEU A 454 -15.28 19.12 2.99
CA LEU A 454 -14.78 20.36 3.60
C LEU A 454 -13.25 20.36 3.67
N ARG A 455 -12.63 21.48 3.25
CA ARG A 455 -11.17 21.68 3.19
C ARG A 455 -10.61 22.45 4.40
N ALA A 456 -11.47 23.15 5.14
CA ALA A 456 -11.21 23.93 6.36
C ALA A 456 -12.47 24.65 6.87
N ASP A 457 -13.55 24.72 6.07
CA ASP A 457 -14.72 25.57 6.32
C ASP A 457 -15.37 25.35 7.68
N GLN A 458 -15.31 24.11 8.20
CA GLN A 458 -15.88 23.78 9.49
C GLN A 458 -15.06 24.40 10.64
N VAL A 459 -13.73 24.27 10.60
CA VAL A 459 -12.82 24.86 11.59
C VAL A 459 -12.96 26.38 11.58
N LEU A 460 -12.94 26.99 10.39
CA LEU A 460 -13.06 28.44 10.26
C LEU A 460 -14.41 28.99 10.74
N GLN A 461 -15.50 28.23 10.58
CA GLN A 461 -16.81 28.61 11.12
C GLN A 461 -16.85 28.49 12.64
N GLN A 462 -16.27 27.43 13.20
CA GLN A 462 -16.27 27.18 14.65
C GLN A 462 -15.46 28.24 15.41
N GLU A 463 -14.34 28.65 14.84
CA GLU A 463 -13.44 29.64 15.44
C GLU A 463 -13.79 31.09 15.04
N ASN A 464 -14.93 31.31 14.39
CA ASN A 464 -15.37 32.62 13.87
C ASN A 464 -14.31 33.33 13.01
N CYS A 465 -13.58 32.58 12.17
CA CYS A 465 -12.49 33.06 11.31
C CYS A 465 -12.78 32.95 9.81
N LYS A 466 -14.01 32.57 9.45
CA LYS A 466 -14.41 32.41 8.05
C LYS A 466 -14.32 33.72 7.26
N HIS A 467 -14.63 34.85 7.89
CA HIS A 467 -14.59 36.15 7.22
C HIS A 467 -13.16 36.56 6.84
N GLU A 468 -12.18 36.27 7.69
CA GLU A 468 -10.78 36.67 7.52
C GLU A 468 -9.96 35.67 6.71
N LEU A 469 -10.23 34.37 6.86
CA LEU A 469 -9.44 33.29 6.27
C LEU A 469 -10.16 32.50 5.18
N GLY A 470 -11.47 32.67 5.00
CA GLY A 470 -12.29 31.89 4.07
C GLY A 470 -11.78 31.94 2.63
N TRP A 471 -11.29 33.10 2.19
CA TRP A 471 -10.74 33.31 0.85
C TRP A 471 -9.58 32.37 0.49
N SER A 472 -8.87 31.82 1.50
CA SER A 472 -7.74 30.91 1.28
C SER A 472 -8.15 29.52 0.75
N PHE A 473 -9.45 29.21 0.76
CA PHE A 473 -10.03 27.94 0.31
C PHE A 473 -10.94 28.06 -0.93
N ASP A 474 -11.15 29.27 -1.45
CA ASP A 474 -11.96 29.52 -2.65
C ASP A 474 -11.28 29.02 -3.94
N PHE A 475 -10.01 28.62 -3.85
CA PHE A 475 -9.19 28.16 -4.98
C PHE A 475 -9.14 26.63 -5.10
N GLU A 476 -8.44 26.15 -6.14
CA GLU A 476 -8.15 24.72 -6.31
C GLU A 476 -7.29 24.18 -5.15
N PHE A 477 -7.39 22.88 -4.88
CA PHE A 477 -6.84 22.29 -3.67
C PHE A 477 -5.31 22.39 -3.55
N ASP A 478 -4.61 22.24 -4.67
CA ASP A 478 -3.16 22.41 -4.78
C ASP A 478 -2.70 23.86 -4.53
N HIS A 479 -3.53 24.86 -4.87
CA HIS A 479 -3.29 26.25 -4.47
C HIS A 479 -3.34 26.37 -2.94
N SER A 480 -4.38 25.83 -2.29
CA SER A 480 -4.51 25.87 -0.83
C SER A 480 -3.34 25.21 -0.11
N ILE A 481 -2.82 24.07 -0.61
CA ILE A 481 -1.63 23.41 -0.02
C ILE A 481 -0.42 24.35 -0.08
N LEU A 482 -0.10 24.92 -1.25
CA LEU A 482 1.05 25.81 -1.40
C LEU A 482 0.92 27.08 -0.55
N LEU A 483 -0.28 27.68 -0.58
CA LEU A 483 -0.60 28.90 0.14
C LEU A 483 -0.42 28.72 1.66
N TRP A 484 -1.06 27.68 2.22
CA TRP A 484 -0.96 27.37 3.64
C TRP A 484 0.44 26.87 4.02
N HIS A 485 1.14 26.14 3.15
CA HIS A 485 2.51 25.69 3.41
C HIS A 485 3.45 26.87 3.65
N LEU A 486 3.46 27.82 2.72
CA LEU A 486 4.28 29.03 2.83
C LEU A 486 3.86 29.91 4.00
N ALA A 487 2.54 30.09 4.23
CA ALA A 487 2.08 30.87 5.38
C ALA A 487 2.47 30.23 6.72
N THR A 488 2.37 28.89 6.82
CA THR A 488 2.81 28.12 7.99
C THR A 488 4.31 28.28 8.21
N ASP A 489 5.12 28.22 7.15
CA ASP A 489 6.57 28.42 7.23
C ASP A 489 6.92 29.83 7.73
N LEU A 490 6.30 30.86 7.16
CA LEU A 490 6.50 32.25 7.58
C LEU A 490 6.14 32.46 9.06
N CYS A 491 5.01 31.93 9.52
CA CYS A 491 4.65 31.97 10.94
C CYS A 491 5.64 31.17 11.81
N TYR A 492 6.03 29.98 11.37
CA TYR A 492 6.89 29.07 12.13
C TYR A 492 8.25 29.71 12.45
N PHE A 493 8.89 30.32 11.45
CA PHE A 493 10.20 30.97 11.64
C PHE A 493 10.12 32.33 12.34
N CYS A 494 8.94 32.96 12.40
CA CYS A 494 8.72 34.18 13.20
C CYS A 494 8.37 33.89 14.67
N ASP A 495 7.87 32.69 15.00
CA ASP A 495 7.40 32.33 16.34
C ASP A 495 8.34 31.33 17.05
N ILE A 496 9.64 31.64 17.11
CA ILE A 496 10.60 30.75 17.77
C ILE A 496 10.35 30.74 19.30
N GLU A 497 9.84 29.63 19.81
CA GLU A 497 9.62 29.37 21.25
C GLU A 497 10.16 27.99 21.64
N SER A 498 10.62 27.85 22.88
CA SER A 498 11.45 26.74 23.37
C SER A 498 10.68 25.53 23.94
N ASP A 499 9.35 25.45 23.81
CA ASP A 499 8.60 24.32 24.40
C ASP A 499 8.25 23.23 23.35
N GLY A 500 8.51 21.98 23.71
CA GLY A 500 8.69 20.85 22.78
C GLY A 500 7.43 20.04 22.46
N LYS A 501 6.23 20.48 22.90
CA LYS A 501 4.95 19.76 22.71
C LYS A 501 3.85 20.70 22.23
N ASP A 502 4.03 21.24 21.03
CA ASP A 502 3.23 22.37 20.55
C ASP A 502 2.49 21.99 19.24
N PRO A 503 1.18 22.29 19.10
CA PRO A 503 0.48 22.36 17.81
C PRO A 503 1.29 22.99 16.68
N ARG A 504 2.24 23.89 16.98
CA ARG A 504 3.23 24.42 16.05
C ARG A 504 4.04 23.35 15.32
N ILE A 505 4.64 22.41 16.05
CA ILE A 505 5.49 21.36 15.46
C ILE A 505 4.62 20.42 14.63
N SER A 506 3.43 20.05 15.15
CA SER A 506 2.45 19.23 14.42
C SER A 506 2.06 19.87 13.08
N SER A 507 1.76 21.18 13.11
CA SER A 507 1.43 21.98 11.92
C SER A 507 2.55 21.98 10.91
N LYS A 508 3.79 22.19 11.36
CA LYS A 508 4.97 22.20 10.47
C LYS A 508 5.18 20.85 9.79
N LEU A 509 5.07 19.77 10.57
CA LEU A 509 5.22 18.41 10.07
C LEU A 509 4.15 18.01 9.05
N LEU A 510 2.89 18.38 9.29
CA LEU A 510 1.79 18.16 8.35
C LEU A 510 1.94 19.01 7.10
N SER A 511 2.33 20.29 7.25
CA SER A 511 2.62 21.20 6.15
C SER A 511 3.70 20.64 5.22
N ASP A 512 4.85 20.23 5.76
CA ASP A 512 5.96 19.63 5.01
C ASP A 512 5.58 18.28 4.39
N TYR A 513 4.72 17.50 5.06
CA TYR A 513 4.21 16.25 4.51
C TYR A 513 3.27 16.47 3.32
N MET A 514 2.30 17.38 3.45
CA MET A 514 1.36 17.69 2.36
C MET A 514 2.09 18.31 1.16
N MET A 515 3.09 19.14 1.42
CA MET A 515 3.98 19.67 0.38
C MET A 515 4.76 18.54 -0.32
N TYR A 516 5.28 17.56 0.44
CA TYR A 516 5.91 16.38 -0.15
C TYR A 516 4.96 15.61 -1.06
N ILE A 517 3.72 15.38 -0.63
CA ILE A 517 2.72 14.68 -1.44
C ILE A 517 2.45 15.46 -2.73
N LEU A 518 2.29 16.79 -2.66
CA LEU A 518 2.06 17.64 -3.83
C LEU A 518 3.20 17.54 -4.87
N VAL A 519 4.46 17.57 -4.43
CA VAL A 519 5.61 17.58 -5.35
C VAL A 519 5.98 16.19 -5.85
N LYS A 520 6.04 15.21 -4.94
CA LYS A 520 6.60 13.87 -5.23
C LYS A 520 5.53 12.82 -5.50
N ARG A 521 4.27 13.05 -5.09
CA ARG A 521 3.14 12.11 -5.28
C ARG A 521 1.82 12.80 -5.63
N PRO A 522 1.79 13.68 -6.65
CA PRO A 522 0.61 14.45 -7.01
C PRO A 522 -0.59 13.57 -7.41
N TYR A 523 -0.36 12.33 -7.85
CA TYR A 523 -1.41 11.35 -8.15
C TYR A 523 -2.25 10.93 -6.93
N MET A 524 -1.78 11.19 -5.71
CA MET A 524 -2.56 10.98 -4.48
C MET A 524 -3.44 12.19 -4.11
N LEU A 525 -3.43 13.24 -4.93
CA LEU A 525 -4.24 14.44 -4.73
C LEU A 525 -5.25 14.58 -5.89
N PRO A 526 -6.32 15.37 -5.71
CA PRO A 526 -7.18 15.80 -6.80
C PRO A 526 -6.40 16.35 -7.99
N ASN A 527 -6.94 16.17 -9.19
CA ASN A 527 -6.39 16.76 -10.40
C ASN A 527 -6.33 18.29 -10.27
N GLY A 528 -5.21 18.88 -10.68
CA GLY A 528 -4.98 20.32 -10.65
C GLY A 528 -3.66 20.69 -11.31
N ILE A 529 -3.31 21.98 -11.29
CA ILE A 529 -2.08 22.51 -11.91
C ILE A 529 -0.92 22.64 -10.89
N GLY A 530 -0.87 21.75 -9.89
CA GLY A 530 -0.04 21.92 -8.71
C GLY A 530 1.46 21.94 -9.00
N GLN A 531 1.89 21.19 -10.02
CA GLN A 531 3.29 21.23 -10.48
C GLN A 531 3.66 22.57 -11.11
N ILE A 532 2.74 23.19 -11.88
CA ILE A 532 2.96 24.50 -12.50
C ILE A 532 3.01 25.56 -11.41
N ARG A 533 2.02 25.58 -10.50
CA ARG A 533 2.01 26.50 -9.35
C ARG A 533 3.26 26.37 -8.49
N PHE A 534 3.70 25.14 -8.23
CA PHE A 534 4.93 24.88 -7.50
C PHE A 534 6.16 25.45 -8.21
N GLN A 535 6.32 25.20 -9.51
CA GLN A 535 7.44 25.70 -10.31
C GLN A 535 7.47 27.23 -10.33
N ASP A 536 6.33 27.86 -10.60
CA ASP A 536 6.21 29.32 -10.64
C ASP A 536 6.50 29.95 -9.27
N THR A 537 6.00 29.32 -8.19
CA THR A 537 6.24 29.78 -6.81
C THR A 537 7.70 29.65 -6.41
N CYS A 538 8.36 28.55 -6.79
CA CYS A 538 9.79 28.38 -6.57
C CYS A 538 10.61 29.40 -7.37
N ALA A 539 10.25 29.66 -8.63
CA ALA A 539 10.94 30.64 -9.47
C ALA A 539 10.87 32.05 -8.85
N GLU A 540 9.67 32.49 -8.45
CA GLU A 540 9.50 33.80 -7.81
C GLU A 540 10.24 33.89 -6.46
N ALA A 541 10.17 32.83 -5.63
CA ALA A 541 10.89 32.80 -4.37
C ALA A 541 12.42 32.87 -4.57
N MET A 542 12.94 32.14 -5.56
CA MET A 542 14.36 32.16 -5.91
C MET A 542 14.81 33.56 -6.38
N GLU A 543 14.05 34.20 -7.27
CA GLU A 543 14.33 35.57 -7.73
C GLU A 543 14.34 36.54 -6.55
N PHE A 544 13.30 36.50 -5.70
CA PHE A 544 13.23 37.36 -4.52
C PHE A 544 14.40 37.15 -3.56
N PHE A 545 14.79 35.89 -3.30
CA PHE A 545 15.91 35.58 -2.42
C PHE A 545 17.25 36.04 -2.98
N GLN A 546 17.45 35.91 -4.30
CA GLN A 546 18.65 36.40 -4.98
C GLN A 546 18.77 37.93 -4.92
N GLU A 547 17.69 38.65 -5.25
CA GLU A 547 17.65 40.12 -5.20
C GLU A 547 17.93 40.65 -3.80
N ASN A 548 17.39 39.99 -2.77
CA ASN A 548 17.52 40.40 -1.37
C ASN A 548 18.74 39.79 -0.65
N LYS A 549 19.60 39.08 -1.38
CA LYS A 549 20.82 38.41 -0.89
C LYS A 549 20.55 37.49 0.31
N ILE A 550 19.45 36.73 0.27
CA ILE A 550 19.07 35.77 1.30
C ILE A 550 19.75 34.44 0.99
N THR A 551 20.57 33.94 1.92
CA THR A 551 21.30 32.66 1.78
C THR A 551 20.72 31.55 2.65
N ILE A 552 20.03 31.90 3.73
CA ILE A 552 19.42 30.98 4.70
C ILE A 552 17.99 31.44 4.96
N PHE A 553 17.05 30.49 5.02
CA PHE A 553 15.67 30.79 5.38
C PHE A 553 15.58 30.84 6.91
N ASN A 554 15.45 32.06 7.44
CA ASN A 554 15.37 32.35 8.87
C ASN A 554 14.31 33.44 9.13
N GLU A 555 14.24 33.93 10.38
CA GLU A 555 13.33 35.01 10.75
C GLU A 555 13.55 36.27 9.88
N ASP A 556 14.79 36.67 9.60
CA ASP A 556 15.10 37.86 8.78
C ASP A 556 14.54 37.74 7.36
N ALA A 557 14.66 36.57 6.74
CA ALA A 557 14.09 36.27 5.43
C ALA A 557 12.56 36.40 5.46
N CYS A 558 11.92 35.87 6.51
CA CYS A 558 10.49 35.99 6.72
C CYS A 558 10.07 37.45 6.90
N GLN A 559 10.81 38.23 7.70
CA GLN A 559 10.54 39.65 7.89
C GLN A 559 10.68 40.44 6.60
N LYS A 560 11.66 40.13 5.74
CA LYS A 560 11.80 40.77 4.41
C LYS A 560 10.61 40.47 3.50
N LEU A 561 10.16 39.21 3.42
CA LEU A 561 8.96 38.83 2.66
C LEU A 561 7.70 39.54 3.19
N LEU A 562 7.54 39.58 4.52
CA LEU A 562 6.38 40.20 5.16
C LEU A 562 6.41 41.74 5.10
N LYS A 563 7.56 42.38 4.87
CA LYS A 563 7.65 43.84 4.68
C LYS A 563 7.06 44.31 3.35
N VAL A 564 6.91 43.44 2.37
CA VAL A 564 6.33 43.81 1.07
C VAL A 564 4.86 44.18 1.24
N GLU A 565 4.49 45.42 0.89
CA GLU A 565 3.11 45.90 0.91
C GLU A 565 2.37 45.45 -0.36
N ILE A 566 1.26 44.74 -0.16
CA ILE A 566 0.45 44.19 -1.24
C ILE A 566 -0.72 45.15 -1.46
N ILE A 567 -0.49 46.16 -2.30
CA ILE A 567 -1.52 47.15 -2.68
C ILE A 567 -2.40 46.60 -3.80
N ILE A 568 -1.78 45.95 -4.79
CA ILE A 568 -2.46 45.31 -5.93
C ILE A 568 -2.38 43.79 -5.74
N PRO A 569 -3.48 43.04 -5.94
CA PRO A 569 -3.46 41.58 -5.86
C PRO A 569 -2.40 40.95 -6.79
N PRO A 570 -1.58 39.99 -6.32
CA PRO A 570 -0.56 39.35 -7.15
C PRO A 570 -1.11 38.73 -8.44
N SER A 571 -2.35 38.25 -8.41
CA SER A 571 -3.07 37.70 -9.56
C SER A 571 -3.29 38.73 -10.68
N GLU A 572 -3.47 40.01 -10.38
CA GLU A 572 -3.65 41.07 -11.38
C GLU A 572 -2.33 41.45 -12.05
N ILE A 573 -1.23 41.43 -11.31
CA ILE A 573 0.11 41.75 -11.82
C ILE A 573 0.62 40.61 -12.71
N LYS A 574 0.44 39.37 -12.26
CA LYS A 574 0.95 38.17 -12.95
C LYS A 574 0.04 37.69 -14.08
N GLY A 575 -1.27 37.96 -13.96
CA GLY A 575 -2.29 37.45 -14.87
C GLY A 575 -2.18 35.94 -15.06
N ASP A 576 -2.26 35.49 -16.30
CA ASP A 576 -2.11 34.07 -16.65
C ASP A 576 -0.66 33.61 -16.83
N ARG A 577 0.32 34.52 -16.80
CA ARG A 577 1.73 34.19 -17.06
C ARG A 577 2.40 33.42 -15.93
N SER A 578 1.96 33.63 -14.69
CA SER A 578 2.48 32.94 -13.52
C SER A 578 1.34 32.64 -12.56
N LYS A 579 1.33 31.40 -12.04
CA LYS A 579 0.37 30.93 -11.04
C LYS A 579 0.99 30.84 -9.65
N SER A 580 2.06 31.60 -9.41
CA SER A 580 2.74 31.64 -8.11
C SER A 580 1.85 32.21 -7.01
N VAL A 581 1.95 31.61 -5.82
CA VAL A 581 1.18 31.97 -4.61
C VAL A 581 2.01 32.64 -3.51
N LEU A 582 3.27 32.99 -3.78
CA LEU A 582 4.23 33.45 -2.75
C LEU A 582 3.70 34.65 -1.93
N PHE A 583 3.24 35.69 -2.61
CA PHE A 583 2.75 36.90 -1.94
C PHE A 583 1.32 36.76 -1.42
N ASP A 584 0.50 35.90 -2.01
CA ASP A 584 -0.78 35.51 -1.40
C ASP A 584 -0.55 34.80 -0.05
N ALA A 585 0.48 33.96 0.05
CA ALA A 585 0.86 33.32 1.30
C ALA A 585 1.39 34.32 2.33
N CYS A 586 2.12 35.35 1.89
CA CYS A 586 2.52 36.46 2.76
C CYS A 586 1.30 37.22 3.31
N LYS A 587 0.27 37.44 2.48
CA LYS A 587 -1.02 38.02 2.92
C LYS A 587 -1.69 37.13 3.98
N LEU A 588 -1.77 35.83 3.74
CA LEU A 588 -2.34 34.87 4.69
C LEU A 588 -1.57 34.86 6.02
N ALA A 589 -0.24 34.85 5.98
CA ALA A 589 0.61 34.91 7.17
C ALA A 589 0.40 36.21 7.97
N LYS A 590 0.21 37.36 7.29
CA LYS A 590 -0.13 38.63 7.94
C LYS A 590 -1.49 38.56 8.64
N CYS A 591 -2.51 37.99 8.00
CA CYS A 591 -3.83 37.78 8.62
C CYS A 591 -3.75 36.86 9.84
N LEU A 592 -3.01 35.75 9.76
CA LEU A 592 -2.78 34.85 10.89
C LEU A 592 -2.14 35.55 12.09
N ARG A 593 -1.20 36.48 11.84
CA ARG A 593 -0.53 37.27 12.87
C ARG A 593 -1.36 38.45 13.37
N SER A 594 -2.19 39.07 12.53
CA SER A 594 -3.05 40.18 12.97
C SER A 594 -4.11 39.71 13.95
N MET A 595 -4.62 38.48 13.78
CA MET A 595 -5.60 37.89 14.70
C MET A 595 -5.07 37.72 16.13
N GLU A 596 -3.76 37.54 16.33
CA GLU A 596 -3.18 37.54 17.69
C GLU A 596 -3.44 38.86 18.42
N ARG A 597 -3.43 39.97 17.69
CA ARG A 597 -3.67 41.31 18.23
C ARG A 597 -5.16 41.64 18.28
N GLU A 598 -5.90 41.34 17.21
CA GLU A 598 -7.30 41.71 17.03
C GLU A 598 -8.27 40.85 17.86
N LYS A 599 -8.02 39.54 17.95
CA LYS A 599 -8.86 38.59 18.70
C LYS A 599 -8.27 38.21 20.07
N GLN A 600 -7.18 38.85 20.49
CA GLN A 600 -6.44 38.55 21.73
C GLN A 600 -6.03 37.06 21.85
N TRP A 601 -5.74 36.40 20.72
CA TRP A 601 -5.32 35.01 20.76
C TRP A 601 -3.93 34.86 21.38
N GLY A 602 -3.78 33.87 22.26
CA GLY A 602 -2.45 33.35 22.58
C GLY A 602 -1.84 32.67 21.36
N LYS A 603 -0.50 32.68 21.24
CA LYS A 603 0.22 31.99 20.15
C LYS A 603 -0.19 30.52 20.03
N GLN A 604 -0.44 29.86 21.16
CA GLN A 604 -0.92 28.48 21.21
C GLN A 604 -2.27 28.31 20.50
N GLN A 605 -3.20 29.25 20.64
CA GLN A 605 -4.51 29.20 19.98
C GLN A 605 -4.37 29.36 18.45
N LYS A 606 -3.50 30.27 18.00
CA LYS A 606 -3.18 30.40 16.57
C LYS A 606 -2.67 29.08 15.99
N TRP A 607 -1.71 28.44 16.67
CA TRP A 607 -1.12 27.18 16.22
C TRP A 607 -2.10 26.01 16.30
N GLU A 608 -3.05 26.01 17.24
CA GLU A 608 -4.13 25.03 17.29
C GLU A 608 -5.02 25.12 16.04
N ILE A 609 -5.36 26.34 15.61
CA ILE A 609 -6.18 26.55 14.40
C ILE A 609 -5.42 26.14 13.14
N ILE A 610 -4.14 26.51 13.02
CA ILE A 610 -3.30 26.08 11.88
C ILE A 610 -3.21 24.54 11.84
N ASN A 611 -3.03 23.90 13.00
CA ASN A 611 -2.98 22.45 13.10
C ASN A 611 -4.31 21.80 12.67
N GLN A 612 -5.45 22.35 13.11
CA GLN A 612 -6.77 21.87 12.71
C GLN A 612 -7.01 22.00 11.21
N VAL A 613 -6.62 23.13 10.61
CA VAL A 613 -6.69 23.34 9.16
C VAL A 613 -5.86 22.28 8.42
N TRP A 614 -4.64 21.99 8.87
CA TRP A 614 -3.80 20.97 8.24
C TRP A 614 -4.39 19.56 8.34
N VAL A 615 -5.04 19.21 9.45
CA VAL A 615 -5.75 17.93 9.57
C VAL A 615 -6.95 17.88 8.61
N GLU A 616 -7.67 18.98 8.38
CA GLU A 616 -8.74 19.02 7.36
C GLU A 616 -8.20 18.90 5.94
N ILE A 617 -7.12 19.60 5.59
CA ILE A 617 -6.43 19.44 4.30
C ILE A 617 -5.97 17.99 4.10
N LEU A 618 -5.37 17.37 5.12
CA LEU A 618 -4.95 15.97 5.10
C LEU A 618 -6.15 15.02 4.90
N SER A 619 -7.25 15.28 5.59
CA SER A 619 -8.48 14.48 5.53
C SER A 619 -9.13 14.57 4.14
N TYR A 620 -9.20 15.77 3.58
CA TYR A 620 -9.70 16.00 2.23
C TYR A 620 -8.84 15.29 1.19
N ALA A 621 -7.50 15.43 1.27
CA ALA A 621 -6.58 14.70 0.41
C ALA A 621 -6.75 13.18 0.50
N ALA A 622 -6.91 12.66 1.72
CA ALA A 622 -7.09 11.23 1.98
C ALA A 622 -8.38 10.70 1.34
N ASN A 623 -9.49 11.44 1.41
CA ASN A 623 -10.76 11.01 0.83
C ASN A 623 -10.81 11.15 -0.70
N GLN A 624 -10.16 12.15 -1.28
CA GLN A 624 -10.12 12.36 -2.74
C GLN A 624 -9.10 11.47 -3.46
N CYS A 625 -8.17 10.85 -2.72
CA CYS A 625 -7.22 9.91 -3.27
C CYS A 625 -7.92 8.60 -3.65
N ARG A 626 -7.69 8.14 -4.89
CA ARG A 626 -8.25 6.86 -5.35
C ARG A 626 -7.68 5.68 -4.55
N TRP A 627 -8.49 4.66 -4.34
CA TRP A 627 -8.11 3.46 -3.58
C TRP A 627 -6.86 2.76 -4.13
N ASN A 628 -6.68 2.75 -5.45
CA ASN A 628 -5.54 2.09 -6.10
C ASN A 628 -4.22 2.75 -5.72
N HIS A 629 -4.20 4.07 -5.55
CA HIS A 629 -3.04 4.80 -5.07
C HIS A 629 -2.77 4.53 -3.58
N HIS A 630 -3.82 4.42 -2.75
CA HIS A 630 -3.67 3.95 -1.36
C HIS A 630 -3.07 2.54 -1.29
N ALA A 631 -3.59 1.61 -2.09
CA ALA A 631 -3.08 0.24 -2.22
C ALA A 631 -1.63 0.18 -2.69
N GLN A 632 -1.23 1.02 -3.65
CA GLN A 632 0.16 1.13 -4.12
C GLN A 632 1.13 1.55 -3.01
N GLN A 633 0.69 2.31 -2.02
CA GLN A 633 1.56 2.76 -0.93
C GLN A 633 1.81 1.70 0.15
N LEU A 634 0.96 0.68 0.27
CA LEU A 634 1.15 -0.40 1.24
C LEU A 634 2.49 -1.12 1.06
N ARG A 635 2.95 -1.27 -0.19
CA ARG A 635 4.25 -1.88 -0.52
C ARG A 635 5.46 -0.95 -0.38
N ARG A 636 5.26 0.31 0.00
CA ARG A 636 6.32 1.35 0.11
C ARG A 636 6.59 1.75 1.56
N GLY A 637 6.30 0.87 2.51
CA GLY A 637 6.36 1.17 3.94
C GLY A 637 5.05 1.72 4.51
N GLY A 638 3.97 1.78 3.71
CA GLY A 638 2.74 2.48 4.09
C GLY A 638 2.90 4.00 4.04
N GLU A 639 1.78 4.70 3.86
CA GLU A 639 1.73 6.16 3.95
C GLU A 639 0.74 6.59 5.04
N LEU A 640 1.06 7.69 5.72
CA LEU A 640 0.18 8.27 6.74
C LEU A 640 -1.19 8.58 6.13
N LEU A 641 -1.23 9.12 4.92
CA LEU A 641 -2.47 9.42 4.19
C LEU A 641 -3.41 8.20 4.08
N THR A 642 -2.87 7.00 3.83
CA THR A 642 -3.66 5.76 3.77
C THR A 642 -4.21 5.33 5.13
N HIS A 643 -3.47 5.57 6.21
CA HIS A 643 -3.95 5.28 7.57
C HIS A 643 -5.06 6.26 7.97
N VAL A 644 -4.91 7.54 7.62
CA VAL A 644 -5.93 8.57 7.85
C VAL A 644 -7.19 8.27 7.05
N TRP A 645 -7.07 7.90 5.77
CA TRP A 645 -8.20 7.50 4.94
C TRP A 645 -9.02 6.37 5.56
N LEU A 646 -8.36 5.30 6.01
CA LEU A 646 -9.07 4.16 6.59
C LEU A 646 -9.68 4.51 7.97
N LEU A 647 -8.95 5.28 8.79
CA LEU A 647 -9.46 5.78 10.07
C LEU A 647 -10.72 6.64 9.88
N MET A 648 -10.71 7.53 8.88
CA MET A 648 -11.87 8.34 8.53
C MET A 648 -13.06 7.48 8.13
N ALA A 649 -12.83 6.42 7.34
CA ALA A 649 -13.88 5.49 6.96
C ALA A 649 -14.49 4.78 8.18
N HIS A 650 -13.66 4.33 9.14
CA HIS A 650 -14.13 3.76 10.41
C HIS A 650 -14.94 4.73 11.27
N LEU A 651 -14.57 6.01 11.23
CA LEU A 651 -15.27 7.12 11.88
C LEU A 651 -16.48 7.62 11.08
N GLY A 652 -16.86 6.96 9.99
CA GLY A 652 -18.03 7.30 9.17
C GLY A 652 -17.87 8.57 8.33
N ILE A 653 -16.64 9.11 8.25
CA ILE A 653 -16.27 10.28 7.46
C ILE A 653 -15.75 9.76 6.11
N SER A 654 -16.65 9.18 5.28
CA SER A 654 -16.32 8.72 3.93
C SER A 654 -17.44 9.02 2.95
N GLU A 655 -17.12 9.22 1.67
CA GLU A 655 -18.12 9.33 0.60
C GLU A 655 -18.69 7.96 0.16
N HIS A 656 -18.03 6.86 0.56
CA HIS A 656 -18.21 5.51 0.00
C HIS A 656 -19.18 4.62 0.79
N TYR A 657 -20.29 5.17 1.30
CA TYR A 657 -21.38 4.36 1.88
C TYR A 657 -22.74 4.73 1.30
N GLN A 658 -23.64 3.74 1.26
CA GLN A 658 -24.99 3.92 0.75
C GLN A 658 -25.84 4.45 1.90
N ILE A 659 -26.43 5.64 1.73
CA ILE A 659 -27.52 6.08 2.60
C ILE A 659 -28.73 5.25 2.20
N SER A 660 -28.83 4.01 2.72
CA SER A 660 -30.05 3.24 2.57
C SER A 660 -31.13 3.96 3.36
N GLN A 661 -32.21 4.37 2.70
CA GLN A 661 -33.50 4.58 3.37
C GLN A 661 -34.02 3.21 3.85
N GLY A 662 -33.31 2.59 4.79
CA GLY A 662 -33.64 1.32 5.46
C GLY A 662 -33.76 0.09 4.55
N HIS A 663 -33.42 -1.08 5.09
CA HIS A 663 -34.03 -2.33 4.64
C HIS A 663 -35.49 -2.40 5.13
N ALA A 664 -36.28 -1.36 4.88
CA ALA A 664 -37.69 -1.33 5.20
C ALA A 664 -38.38 -2.32 4.27
N ARG A 665 -38.73 -3.49 4.81
CA ARG A 665 -39.67 -4.38 4.12
C ARG A 665 -41.05 -3.78 4.36
N THR A 666 -41.62 -3.17 3.33
CA THR A 666 -43.00 -2.73 3.34
C THR A 666 -43.88 -3.96 3.43
N LYS A 667 -44.68 -4.03 4.49
CA LYS A 667 -45.78 -4.99 4.59
C LYS A 667 -47.07 -4.25 4.35
N LEU A 668 -47.94 -4.88 3.57
CA LEU A 668 -49.28 -4.38 3.31
C LEU A 668 -50.16 -4.73 4.52
N VAL A 669 -50.66 -3.72 5.21
CA VAL A 669 -51.53 -3.85 6.37
C VAL A 669 -52.95 -3.45 5.93
N VAL A 670 -53.91 -4.33 6.18
CA VAL A 670 -55.33 -4.05 5.99
C VAL A 670 -55.84 -3.45 7.30
N LEU A 671 -56.39 -2.24 7.24
CA LEU A 671 -56.91 -1.49 8.39
C LEU A 671 -58.34 -1.88 8.77
#